data_AF-A0A6A3Z423-F1
#
_entry.id   AF-A0A6A3Z423-F1
#
_cell.length_a   1.000
_cell.length_b   1.000
_cell.length_c   1.000
_cell.angle_alpha   90.00
_cell.angle_beta   90.00
_cell.angle_gamma   90.00
#
_symmetry.space_group_name_H-M   'P 1'
#
loop_
_entity.id
_entity.type
_entity.pdbx_description
1 polymer ?
#
loop_
_entity_poly.entity_id
_entity_poly.type
_entity_poly.pdbx_seq_one_letter_code
_entity_poly.pdbx_strand_id
1 'polypeptide(L)'
;MKTWDGETVDVNVQQDASEFLTSFFQQIESEMNGITAGGGDHYTSDENILNTFFGGEFSNELVAEGDRYSERFEPFHFISVPVRDRKNLKESLDGWVEGEKVSYTWEKGSDSKSEESTANDGEEEEKVTLETHKRISISKLPAYLIIHLKRFEFDFEKMQQIKLHDRFEFPTELDMYPYTKEGQQEKRNRSASSADDDATSHDVRLSTSSENADDGRTTAPEYSQYELVGTVVHLGTANSGHYYSFLRDQQVSRDKNQWYEFNDTLVTPFNPDQIPEECFGGEDMTRARQGSASGSSPEEGSPVPTKMKNRSSFMLFYARVSPEVHIVTDEDAPCVKFSSAVLVAAFCSRLKKRASARLAHLRNMAQVIAPEPIRKLIAMENRLFWRKRYLYDTRCLKFTYNLLKSCLVGLEHAKNMAVMPRFEPVEVQFEALQVATKFVFGTLWQGGDVSKVLEWRLILQSLYHSDIGGCRWFLSSMEANESLLLELLVFNEHREVRELMANVLSEAIVTTSNTEFEEEAEEDAQHSTGDGKKRLPASFEFMFFLIQLMPALLSVPVQHHRQYFLTMYDFVQTGRNEGSFLVVNSVVGAIVALLTGLGSTQPLLQLQLKKHKPKQILKRIDLSVTILKLLSVLIRCSLPPAMDVKADDEHPLILPSNMAHDHVDLTPADHDVLLSERFITLLTQRANHYTKETKPLEQIVSHLCWESRRVTAAFLENIMHGIEAEDHHDVKPYFRTLNSLLKIRDSLAVERLTDSLTKLAAVMASQQRYYKATETSLDMLARLAKRHSGVAQWLRENRQSCGWMEKWLVAHRGSDGYLQQRKTVLVKPNSTSSWVNVSVTSSGLIKAIDRSIAKLLPRIRSILDAEAVVETFYDSDDNPQRLVGKRVRVKWAKDKWYEGTVEQFNEDTYEHFVAYDDGDKRSYHMSEKLFYVVDLTPSPKPRKKKQQQQA
;
A
#
# COMPACT_ATOMS: atom_id res chain seq x y z
N MET A 1 -11.02 17.05 -1.00
CA MET A 1 -11.69 18.33 -1.35
C MET A 1 -10.88 19.47 -0.77
N LYS A 2 -10.86 20.63 -1.43
CA LYS A 2 -10.22 21.84 -0.90
C LYS A 2 -11.25 22.98 -0.82
N THR A 3 -11.13 23.85 0.16
CA THR A 3 -11.88 25.11 0.24
C THR A 3 -11.41 26.06 -0.87
N TRP A 4 -12.16 27.14 -1.09
CA TRP A 4 -11.78 28.23 -2.00
C TRP A 4 -10.40 28.82 -1.68
N ASP A 5 -10.00 28.82 -0.40
CA ASP A 5 -8.71 29.33 0.08
C ASP A 5 -7.56 28.32 -0.12
N GLY A 6 -7.85 27.14 -0.68
CA GLY A 6 -6.89 26.08 -0.98
C GLY A 6 -6.59 25.13 0.18
N GLU A 7 -7.26 25.29 1.33
CA GLU A 7 -7.14 24.41 2.49
C GLU A 7 -7.87 23.08 2.26
N THR A 8 -7.37 21.99 2.82
CA THR A 8 -8.03 20.67 2.68
C THR A 8 -9.26 20.59 3.57
N VAL A 9 -10.42 20.32 2.99
CA VAL A 9 -11.66 20.06 3.74
C VAL A 9 -11.54 18.70 4.43
N ASP A 10 -11.60 18.68 5.77
CA ASP A 10 -11.70 17.45 6.54
C ASP A 10 -13.14 16.94 6.50
N VAL A 11 -13.36 15.87 5.73
CA VAL A 11 -14.67 15.24 5.54
C VAL A 11 -15.25 14.61 6.81
N ASN A 12 -14.48 14.52 7.89
CA ASN A 12 -14.96 14.01 9.18
C ASN A 12 -15.49 15.12 10.10
N VAL A 13 -15.34 16.40 9.72
CA VAL A 13 -15.79 17.54 10.52
C VAL A 13 -17.17 17.99 10.03
N GLN A 14 -18.14 18.06 10.94
CA GLN A 14 -19.48 18.57 10.63
C GLN A 14 -19.44 20.07 10.36
N GLN A 15 -20.26 20.54 9.44
CA GLN A 15 -20.33 21.93 8.99
C GLN A 15 -21.75 22.47 9.16
N ASP A 16 -21.89 23.78 9.38
CA ASP A 16 -23.19 24.43 9.39
C ASP A 16 -23.71 24.60 7.95
N ALA A 17 -24.98 24.25 7.70
CA ALA A 17 -25.53 24.28 6.35
C ALA A 17 -25.66 25.70 5.76
N SER A 18 -25.74 26.75 6.59
CA SER A 18 -25.77 28.15 6.16
C SER A 18 -24.41 28.69 5.78
N GLU A 19 -23.37 28.28 6.49
CA GLU A 19 -21.98 28.56 6.12
C GLU A 19 -21.61 27.85 4.82
N PHE A 20 -21.97 26.56 4.70
CA PHE A 20 -21.79 25.80 3.45
C PHE A 20 -22.49 26.47 2.27
N LEU A 21 -23.77 26.87 2.42
CA LEU A 21 -24.54 27.51 1.35
C LEU A 21 -23.91 28.84 0.91
N THR A 22 -23.46 29.65 1.87
CA THR A 22 -22.80 30.95 1.60
C THR A 22 -21.51 30.74 0.81
N SER A 23 -20.65 29.81 1.27
CA SER A 23 -19.39 29.47 0.58
C SER A 23 -19.65 28.89 -0.81
N PHE A 24 -20.66 28.03 -0.95
CA PHE A 24 -21.05 27.42 -2.22
C PHE A 24 -21.53 28.45 -3.24
N PHE A 25 -22.37 29.40 -2.84
CA PHE A 25 -22.83 30.48 -3.71
C PHE A 25 -21.71 31.42 -4.13
N GLN A 26 -20.81 31.81 -3.20
CA GLN A 26 -19.62 32.60 -3.52
C GLN A 26 -18.71 31.89 -4.54
N GLN A 27 -18.52 30.58 -4.39
CA GLN A 27 -17.70 29.80 -5.32
C GLN A 27 -18.35 29.71 -6.71
N ILE A 28 -19.66 29.44 -6.78
CA ILE A 28 -20.39 29.43 -8.07
C ILE A 28 -20.30 30.80 -8.74
N GLU A 29 -20.56 31.87 -8.00
CA GLU A 29 -20.50 33.24 -8.52
C GLU A 29 -19.10 33.57 -9.06
N SER A 30 -18.04 33.19 -8.36
CA SER A 30 -16.67 33.42 -8.82
C SER A 30 -16.32 32.64 -10.10
N GLU A 31 -16.67 31.36 -10.17
CA GLU A 31 -16.42 30.52 -11.34
C GLU A 31 -17.22 31.00 -12.55
N MET A 32 -18.48 31.42 -12.36
CA MET A 32 -19.33 31.94 -13.43
C MET A 32 -18.83 33.29 -13.95
N ASN A 33 -18.37 34.19 -13.06
CA ASN A 33 -17.80 35.48 -13.42
C ASN A 33 -16.40 35.36 -14.06
N GLY A 34 -15.61 34.34 -13.69
CA GLY A 34 -14.30 34.06 -14.26
C GLY A 34 -14.33 33.58 -15.73
N ILE A 35 -15.44 32.96 -16.15
CA ILE A 35 -15.64 32.49 -17.54
C ILE A 35 -15.80 33.67 -18.53
N THR A 36 -16.30 34.82 -18.08
CA THR A 36 -16.52 36.02 -18.93
C THR A 36 -15.28 36.89 -19.19
N ALA A 37 -14.16 36.65 -18.50
CA ALA A 37 -12.94 37.47 -18.65
C ALA A 37 -12.01 37.02 -19.82
N GLY A 38 -12.39 35.97 -20.55
CA GLY A 38 -11.57 35.31 -21.58
C GLY A 38 -12.01 35.52 -23.03
N GLY A 39 -12.57 36.68 -23.40
CA GLY A 39 -12.92 36.99 -24.78
C GLY A 39 -13.37 38.44 -24.95
N GLY A 40 -12.67 39.19 -25.81
CA GLY A 40 -12.90 40.63 -26.00
C GLY A 40 -14.29 40.98 -26.55
N ASP A 41 -14.72 42.20 -26.18
CA ASP A 41 -15.78 43.01 -26.80
C ASP A 41 -17.10 42.30 -27.12
N HIS A 42 -17.92 42.09 -26.07
CA HIS A 42 -19.35 42.41 -26.09
C HIS A 42 -19.86 42.42 -24.64
N TYR A 43 -20.07 43.61 -24.08
CA TYR A 43 -20.89 43.78 -22.88
C TYR A 43 -22.35 43.44 -23.24
N THR A 44 -22.70 42.15 -23.21
CA THR A 44 -24.08 41.76 -22.90
C THR A 44 -24.14 41.59 -21.39
N SER A 45 -24.85 42.50 -20.78
CA SER A 45 -25.29 42.53 -19.39
C SER A 45 -26.18 41.31 -19.06
N ASP A 46 -25.64 40.10 -19.17
CA ASP A 46 -26.28 38.93 -18.59
C ASP A 46 -26.04 39.02 -17.09
N GLU A 47 -27.03 39.54 -16.38
CA GLU A 47 -27.10 39.53 -14.92
C GLU A 47 -26.66 38.16 -14.40
N ASN A 48 -25.78 38.20 -13.40
CA ASN A 48 -25.28 37.04 -12.66
C ASN A 48 -26.41 36.01 -12.43
N ILE A 49 -26.37 34.88 -13.14
CA ILE A 49 -27.48 33.90 -13.23
C ILE A 49 -27.94 33.44 -11.84
N LEU A 50 -27.02 33.35 -10.88
CA LEU A 50 -27.33 33.04 -9.48
C LEU A 50 -28.29 34.08 -8.87
N ASN A 51 -28.05 35.38 -9.14
CA ASN A 51 -28.90 36.48 -8.71
C ASN A 51 -30.24 36.51 -9.45
N THR A 52 -30.35 35.96 -10.66
CA THR A 52 -31.62 35.80 -11.37
C THR A 52 -32.58 34.86 -10.61
N PHE A 53 -32.06 33.78 -10.02
CA PHE A 53 -32.88 32.79 -9.33
C PHE A 53 -33.02 33.03 -7.83
N PHE A 54 -31.93 33.35 -7.14
CA PHE A 54 -31.87 33.46 -5.68
C PHE A 54 -31.63 34.88 -5.16
N GLY A 55 -31.31 35.83 -6.05
CA GLY A 55 -30.96 37.21 -5.67
C GLY A 55 -32.19 38.04 -5.30
N GLY A 56 -32.29 38.41 -4.03
CA GLY A 56 -33.17 39.45 -3.53
C GLY A 56 -32.40 40.70 -3.13
N GLU A 57 -33.12 41.75 -2.80
CA GLU A 57 -32.54 43.02 -2.34
C GLU A 57 -33.36 43.60 -1.19
N PHE A 58 -32.67 43.98 -0.12
CA PHE A 58 -33.20 44.74 0.99
C PHE A 58 -33.11 46.24 0.71
N SER A 59 -34.09 47.00 1.19
CA SER A 59 -34.08 48.45 1.34
C SER A 59 -33.96 48.78 2.83
N ASN A 60 -32.79 49.30 3.22
CA ASN A 60 -32.51 49.79 4.57
C ASN A 60 -32.78 51.31 4.59
N GLU A 61 -33.86 51.72 5.24
CA GLU A 61 -34.27 53.12 5.32
C GLU A 61 -33.97 53.68 6.71
N LEU A 62 -33.34 54.86 6.76
CA LEU A 62 -33.13 55.67 7.95
C LEU A 62 -33.98 56.93 7.83
N VAL A 63 -34.87 57.15 8.78
CA VAL A 63 -35.80 58.29 8.79
C VAL A 63 -35.68 59.04 10.11
N ALA A 64 -35.39 60.35 10.05
CA ALA A 64 -35.29 61.22 11.23
C ALA A 64 -36.15 62.49 11.06
N GLU A 65 -36.30 63.27 12.14
CA GLU A 65 -37.05 64.53 12.11
C GLU A 65 -36.42 65.56 11.15
N GLY A 66 -37.26 66.38 10.52
CA GLY A 66 -36.85 67.43 9.57
C GLY A 66 -36.61 66.93 8.13
N ASP A 67 -37.40 65.97 7.66
CA ASP A 67 -37.35 65.40 6.29
C ASP A 67 -36.01 64.71 5.93
N ARG A 68 -35.25 64.30 6.94
CA ARG A 68 -33.97 63.59 6.77
C ARG A 68 -34.21 62.10 6.47
N TYR A 69 -33.83 61.68 5.28
CA TYR A 69 -34.01 60.32 4.76
C TYR A 69 -32.71 59.80 4.14
N SER A 70 -32.35 58.55 4.45
CA SER A 70 -31.26 57.83 3.77
C SER A 70 -31.71 56.42 3.47
N GLU A 71 -31.39 55.92 2.28
CA GLU A 71 -31.73 54.57 1.85
C GLU A 71 -30.49 53.88 1.29
N ARG A 72 -30.30 52.62 1.69
CA ARG A 72 -29.26 51.76 1.14
C ARG A 72 -29.85 50.42 0.73
N PHE A 73 -29.48 49.98 -0.46
CA PHE A 73 -29.85 48.68 -0.97
C PHE A 73 -28.77 47.64 -0.62
N GLU A 74 -29.19 46.49 -0.10
CA GLU A 74 -28.29 45.39 0.26
C GLU A 74 -28.78 44.08 -0.37
N PRO A 75 -27.99 43.43 -1.24
CA PRO A 75 -28.38 42.18 -1.87
C PRO A 75 -28.37 41.02 -0.86
N PHE A 76 -29.23 40.03 -1.09
CA PHE A 76 -29.24 38.79 -0.30
C PHE A 76 -29.55 37.56 -1.17
N HIS A 77 -29.05 36.40 -0.77
CA HIS A 77 -29.43 35.09 -1.34
C HIS A 77 -30.38 34.29 -0.44
N PHE A 78 -30.42 34.62 0.85
CA PHE A 78 -31.36 34.08 1.82
C PHE A 78 -31.63 35.09 2.93
N ILE A 79 -32.78 34.99 3.57
CA ILE A 79 -33.15 35.82 4.73
C ILE A 79 -33.03 34.99 6.00
N SER A 80 -32.56 35.59 7.10
CA SER A 80 -32.39 34.88 8.38
C SER A 80 -33.36 35.43 9.44
N VAL A 81 -34.31 34.61 9.88
CA VAL A 81 -35.37 35.02 10.81
C VAL A 81 -35.14 34.49 12.23
N PRO A 82 -35.43 35.29 13.28
CA PRO A 82 -35.35 34.82 14.66
C PRO A 82 -36.44 33.78 14.96
N VAL A 83 -36.09 32.75 15.73
CA VAL A 83 -37.02 31.70 16.18
C VAL A 83 -37.38 31.87 17.65
N ARG A 84 -36.45 32.32 18.49
CA ARG A 84 -36.71 32.53 19.91
C ARG A 84 -37.87 33.51 20.10
N ASP A 85 -38.78 33.17 21.01
CA ASP A 85 -39.96 33.96 21.38
C ASP A 85 -40.93 34.26 20.22
N ARG A 86 -40.85 33.50 19.12
CA ARG A 86 -41.73 33.60 17.95
C ARG A 86 -42.42 32.27 17.69
N LYS A 87 -43.74 32.27 17.48
CA LYS A 87 -44.52 31.04 17.27
C LYS A 87 -44.52 30.55 15.83
N ASN A 88 -44.38 31.48 14.89
CA ASN A 88 -44.50 31.20 13.46
C ASN A 88 -43.68 32.18 12.61
N LEU A 89 -43.48 31.83 11.34
CA LEU A 89 -42.73 32.61 10.37
C LEU A 89 -43.26 34.04 10.21
N LYS A 90 -44.58 34.22 10.27
CA LYS A 90 -45.22 35.52 10.12
C LYS A 90 -44.80 36.48 11.24
N GLU A 91 -44.86 36.04 12.50
CA GLU A 91 -44.42 36.85 13.65
C GLU A 91 -42.95 37.28 13.57
N SER A 92 -42.09 36.42 13.00
CA SER A 92 -40.68 36.77 12.80
C SER A 92 -40.46 37.77 11.66
N LEU A 93 -41.24 37.68 10.58
CA LEU A 93 -41.19 38.64 9.47
C LEU A 93 -41.83 39.99 9.82
N ASP A 94 -42.91 39.99 10.61
CA ASP A 94 -43.57 41.21 11.09
C ASP A 94 -42.59 42.04 11.94
N GLY A 95 -41.88 41.39 12.89
CA GLY A 95 -40.87 42.06 13.70
C GLY A 95 -39.63 42.53 12.91
N TRP A 96 -39.38 41.97 11.73
CA TRP A 96 -38.28 42.36 10.86
C TRP A 96 -38.54 43.70 10.14
N VAL A 97 -39.80 44.00 9.82
CA VAL A 97 -40.21 45.25 9.12
C VAL A 97 -40.65 46.39 10.05
N GLU A 98 -40.99 46.10 11.31
CA GLU A 98 -41.39 47.10 12.32
C GLU A 98 -40.28 48.13 12.60
N GLY A 99 -39.00 47.76 12.42
CA GLY A 99 -37.85 48.65 12.58
C GLY A 99 -37.49 48.94 14.05
N GLU A 100 -36.34 49.58 14.26
CA GLU A 100 -35.83 49.95 15.57
C GLU A 100 -35.43 51.43 15.62
N LYS A 101 -35.53 52.05 16.79
CA LYS A 101 -35.05 53.41 17.01
C LYS A 101 -33.57 53.38 17.39
N VAL A 102 -32.75 54.05 16.59
CA VAL A 102 -31.29 54.05 16.73
C VAL A 102 -30.79 55.48 16.86
N SER A 103 -29.75 55.68 17.66
CA SER A 103 -29.01 56.95 17.68
C SER A 103 -28.10 56.99 16.45
N TYR A 104 -28.38 57.88 15.49
CA TYR A 104 -27.60 58.00 14.25
C TYR A 104 -27.11 59.43 14.04
N THR A 105 -25.87 59.56 13.60
CA THR A 105 -25.23 60.85 13.35
C THR A 105 -25.44 61.26 11.89
N TRP A 106 -26.21 62.32 11.69
CA TRP A 106 -26.50 62.93 10.39
C TRP A 106 -25.53 64.08 10.11
N GLU A 107 -25.12 64.22 8.86
CA GLU A 107 -24.44 65.42 8.37
C GLU A 107 -25.48 66.52 8.12
N LYS A 108 -25.19 67.75 8.56
CA LYS A 108 -26.11 68.89 8.43
C LYS A 108 -26.14 69.35 6.96
N GLY A 109 -27.14 68.90 6.21
CA GLY A 109 -27.38 69.38 4.84
C GLY A 109 -27.72 70.87 4.82
N SER A 110 -27.03 71.62 3.96
CA SER A 110 -27.35 73.01 3.62
C SER A 110 -28.74 73.09 3.01
N ASP A 111 -29.72 73.61 3.75
CA ASP A 111 -31.03 73.90 3.19
C ASP A 111 -30.92 75.06 2.17
N SER A 112 -31.27 74.77 0.93
CA SER A 112 -31.71 75.69 -0.12
C SER A 112 -30.75 76.78 -0.64
N LYS A 113 -30.43 76.68 -1.94
CA LYS A 113 -29.80 77.65 -2.85
C LYS A 113 -29.93 79.14 -2.48
N SER A 114 -28.79 79.85 -2.38
CA SER A 114 -28.53 81.09 -3.12
C SER A 114 -27.04 81.43 -3.14
N GLU A 115 -26.63 82.04 -4.24
CA GLU A 115 -25.27 82.24 -4.73
C GLU A 115 -24.39 83.18 -3.87
N GLU A 116 -23.09 83.03 -4.10
CA GLU A 116 -22.01 84.03 -3.99
C GLU A 116 -21.07 83.97 -2.77
N SER A 117 -19.78 84.14 -3.11
CA SER A 117 -18.62 84.55 -2.30
C SER A 117 -17.76 83.48 -1.58
N THR A 118 -16.64 83.17 -2.27
CA THR A 118 -15.24 83.13 -1.79
C THR A 118 -14.88 82.43 -0.47
N ALA A 119 -14.07 81.37 -0.65
CA ALA A 119 -13.03 80.83 0.21
C ALA A 119 -12.77 81.51 1.58
N ASN A 120 -12.91 80.74 2.65
CA ASN A 120 -11.86 80.59 3.68
C ASN A 120 -12.11 79.36 4.57
N ASP A 121 -11.02 78.64 4.83
CA ASP A 121 -10.62 77.96 6.06
C ASP A 121 -11.63 77.12 6.88
N GLY A 122 -11.54 75.79 6.71
CA GLY A 122 -11.43 74.84 7.83
C GLY A 122 -12.53 74.80 8.90
N GLU A 123 -13.81 74.84 8.52
CA GLU A 123 -14.91 74.54 9.46
C GLU A 123 -15.16 73.03 9.53
N GLU A 124 -15.00 72.44 10.71
CA GLU A 124 -15.41 71.06 11.00
C GLU A 124 -16.92 70.93 10.75
N GLU A 125 -17.30 70.02 9.84
CA GLU A 125 -18.69 69.68 9.56
C GLU A 125 -19.42 69.30 10.86
N GLU A 126 -20.33 70.16 11.32
CA GLU A 126 -21.05 69.99 12.57
C GLU A 126 -22.03 68.79 12.45
N LYS A 127 -21.59 67.64 12.95
CA LYS A 127 -22.35 66.37 12.98
C LYS A 127 -23.44 66.42 14.05
N VAL A 128 -24.67 66.10 13.68
CA VAL A 128 -25.82 66.10 14.61
C VAL A 128 -26.30 64.67 14.84
N THR A 129 -26.30 64.22 16.09
CA THR A 129 -26.83 62.90 16.47
C THR A 129 -28.32 63.01 16.81
N LEU A 130 -29.15 62.30 16.06
CA LEU A 130 -30.61 62.30 16.22
C LEU A 130 -31.14 60.88 16.45
N GLU A 131 -32.27 60.80 17.16
CA GLU A 131 -33.07 59.59 17.21
C GLU A 131 -33.64 59.32 15.81
N THR A 132 -33.24 58.19 15.22
CA THR A 132 -33.51 57.85 13.83
C THR A 132 -34.19 56.50 13.78
N HIS A 133 -35.29 56.43 13.03
CA HIS A 133 -36.00 55.18 12.82
C HIS A 133 -35.32 54.39 11.71
N LYS A 134 -34.69 53.27 12.06
CA LYS A 134 -34.09 52.33 11.11
C LYS A 134 -35.10 51.23 10.80
N ARG A 135 -35.46 51.08 9.53
CA ARG A 135 -36.41 50.05 9.07
C ARG A 135 -35.85 49.31 7.86
N ILE A 136 -36.23 48.04 7.73
CA ILE A 136 -35.78 47.17 6.65
C ILE A 136 -37.02 46.66 5.92
N SER A 137 -37.01 46.71 4.60
CA SER A 137 -38.05 46.13 3.73
C SER A 137 -37.41 45.44 2.53
N ILE A 138 -38.17 44.64 1.77
CA ILE A 138 -37.66 44.01 0.55
C ILE A 138 -37.97 44.91 -0.67
N SER A 139 -36.94 45.34 -1.40
CA SER A 139 -37.11 46.04 -2.68
C SER A 139 -37.29 45.06 -3.84
N LYS A 140 -36.56 43.94 -3.84
CA LYS A 140 -36.63 42.90 -4.89
C LYS A 140 -36.75 41.50 -4.29
N LEU A 141 -37.78 40.77 -4.73
CA LEU A 141 -38.05 39.38 -4.33
C LEU A 141 -37.43 38.37 -5.33
N PRO A 142 -36.74 37.31 -4.87
CA PRO A 142 -36.09 36.32 -5.75
C PRO A 142 -37.08 35.27 -6.31
N ALA A 143 -36.76 34.59 -7.41
CA ALA A 143 -37.62 33.51 -7.91
C ALA A 143 -37.73 32.33 -6.92
N TYR A 144 -36.63 32.02 -6.24
CA TYR A 144 -36.56 31.08 -5.13
C TYR A 144 -36.12 31.80 -3.86
N LEU A 145 -37.00 31.82 -2.87
CA LEU A 145 -36.76 32.45 -1.58
C LEU A 145 -36.26 31.40 -0.57
N ILE A 146 -35.05 31.60 -0.06
CA ILE A 146 -34.47 30.78 1.00
C ILE A 146 -34.63 31.50 2.33
N ILE A 147 -35.22 30.83 3.31
CA ILE A 147 -35.40 31.35 4.67
C ILE A 147 -34.63 30.46 5.65
N HIS A 148 -33.60 31.04 6.25
CA HIS A 148 -32.82 30.44 7.32
C HIS A 148 -33.47 30.73 8.68
N LEU A 149 -33.78 29.67 9.42
CA LEU A 149 -34.34 29.75 10.77
C LEU A 149 -33.19 29.80 11.77
N LYS A 150 -32.98 30.93 12.45
CA LYS A 150 -31.91 31.11 13.46
C LYS A 150 -32.17 30.25 14.70
N ARG A 151 -31.92 28.95 14.58
CA ARG A 151 -32.10 27.94 15.64
C ARG A 151 -30.83 27.64 16.41
N PHE A 152 -29.71 28.28 16.09
CA PHE A 152 -28.51 28.18 16.88
C PHE A 152 -28.17 29.53 17.48
N GLU A 153 -27.91 29.54 18.78
CA GLU A 153 -27.54 30.74 19.50
C GLU A 153 -26.44 30.44 20.52
N PHE A 154 -25.71 31.47 20.94
CA PHE A 154 -24.74 31.34 22.02
C PHE A 154 -25.41 31.63 23.36
N ASP A 155 -25.46 30.63 24.23
CA ASP A 155 -25.91 30.80 25.62
C ASP A 155 -24.75 31.41 26.42
N PHE A 156 -24.81 32.72 26.69
CA PHE A 156 -23.78 33.44 27.44
C PHE A 156 -23.67 32.99 28.90
N GLU A 157 -24.73 32.41 29.49
CA GLU A 157 -24.66 31.88 30.85
C GLU A 157 -23.91 30.55 30.88
N LYS A 158 -24.16 29.69 29.89
CA LYS A 158 -23.50 28.38 29.77
C LYS A 158 -22.20 28.40 28.97
N MET A 159 -21.84 29.54 28.40
CA MET A 159 -20.67 29.74 27.51
C MET A 159 -20.57 28.68 26.41
N GLN A 160 -21.70 28.31 25.80
CA GLN A 160 -21.75 27.29 24.76
C GLN A 160 -22.83 27.60 23.71
N GLN A 161 -22.64 27.10 22.50
CA GLN A 161 -23.68 27.14 21.48
C GLN A 161 -24.82 26.17 21.85
N ILE A 162 -26.06 26.65 21.74
CA ILE A 162 -27.27 25.88 22.01
C ILE A 162 -28.16 25.87 20.77
N LYS A 163 -28.96 24.79 20.65
CA LYS A 163 -29.99 24.68 19.61
C LYS A 163 -31.35 25.01 20.22
N LEU A 164 -32.11 25.86 19.54
CA LEU A 164 -33.50 26.18 19.86
C LEU A 164 -34.42 25.09 19.33
N HIS A 165 -35.02 24.36 20.27
CA HIS A 165 -35.96 23.28 20.00
C HIS A 165 -37.42 23.74 19.98
N ASP A 166 -37.67 25.04 20.12
CA ASP A 166 -38.99 25.63 20.20
C ASP A 166 -39.83 25.32 18.95
N ARG A 167 -41.13 25.19 19.16
CA ARG A 167 -42.08 24.94 18.08
C ARG A 167 -42.22 26.21 17.24
N PHE A 168 -41.93 26.11 15.96
CA PHE A 168 -42.00 27.22 15.01
C PHE A 168 -42.73 26.77 13.75
N GLU A 169 -43.90 27.36 13.51
CA GLU A 169 -44.74 27.02 12.35
C GLU A 169 -44.35 27.84 11.12
N PHE A 170 -44.41 27.22 9.95
CA PHE A 170 -44.27 27.90 8.67
C PHE A 170 -45.32 27.36 7.68
N PRO A 171 -45.91 28.22 6.84
CA PRO A 171 -46.99 27.83 5.96
C PRO A 171 -46.48 27.13 4.70
N THR A 172 -47.33 26.37 4.02
CA THR A 172 -47.02 25.82 2.69
C THR A 172 -47.13 26.88 1.60
N GLU A 173 -47.95 27.91 1.80
CA GLU A 173 -48.12 29.08 0.92
C GLU A 173 -47.77 30.35 1.69
N LEU A 174 -46.96 31.22 1.09
CA LEU A 174 -46.40 32.40 1.75
C LEU A 174 -46.61 33.64 0.89
N ASP A 175 -47.32 34.62 1.45
CA ASP A 175 -47.46 35.96 0.88
C ASP A 175 -46.37 36.88 1.44
N MET A 176 -45.49 37.36 0.56
CA MET A 176 -44.39 38.26 0.91
C MET A 176 -44.71 39.73 0.68
N TYR A 177 -45.86 40.09 0.07
CA TYR A 177 -46.20 41.48 -0.24
C TYR A 177 -46.18 42.41 0.98
N PRO A 178 -46.68 42.01 2.17
CA PRO A 178 -46.64 42.88 3.35
C PRO A 178 -45.22 43.28 3.76
N TYR A 179 -44.19 42.55 3.32
CA TYR A 179 -42.80 42.77 3.70
C TYR A 179 -41.99 43.51 2.62
N THR A 180 -42.61 43.82 1.48
CA THR A 180 -41.97 44.63 0.43
C THR A 180 -42.05 46.12 0.74
N LYS A 181 -41.16 46.90 0.12
CA LYS A 181 -41.19 48.37 0.21
C LYS A 181 -42.55 48.94 -0.22
N GLU A 182 -43.09 48.40 -1.31
CA GLU A 182 -44.41 48.78 -1.85
C GLU A 182 -45.53 48.51 -0.84
N GLY A 183 -45.59 47.29 -0.29
CA GLY A 183 -46.62 46.92 0.69
C GLY A 183 -46.52 47.73 1.98
N GLN A 184 -45.30 48.03 2.45
CA GLN A 184 -45.07 48.87 3.62
C GLN A 184 -45.49 50.33 3.38
N GLN A 185 -45.21 50.89 2.20
CA GLN A 185 -45.62 52.24 1.84
C GLN A 185 -47.15 52.34 1.73
N GLU A 186 -47.80 51.35 1.12
CA GLU A 186 -49.27 51.31 1.03
C GLU A 186 -49.92 51.23 2.42
N LYS A 187 -49.40 50.39 3.31
CA LYS A 187 -49.88 50.26 4.70
C LYS A 187 -49.77 51.59 5.46
N ARG A 188 -48.68 52.35 5.27
CA ARG A 188 -48.45 53.66 5.88
C ARG A 188 -49.38 54.74 5.32
N ASN A 189 -49.58 54.76 4.00
CA ASN A 189 -50.52 55.69 3.36
C ASN A 189 -51.96 55.46 3.85
N ARG A 190 -52.38 54.19 4.00
CA ARG A 190 -53.70 53.85 4.56
C ARG A 190 -53.87 54.28 6.02
N SER A 191 -52.82 54.12 6.83
CA SER A 191 -52.85 54.52 8.25
C SER A 191 -52.77 56.04 8.47
N ALA A 192 -52.18 56.79 7.53
CA ALA A 192 -52.24 58.26 7.51
C ALA A 192 -53.63 58.79 7.10
N SER A 193 -54.34 58.11 6.20
CA SER A 193 -55.69 58.51 5.75
C SER A 193 -56.82 58.22 6.76
N SER A 194 -56.59 57.38 7.77
CA SER A 194 -57.60 57.01 8.78
C SER A 194 -57.56 57.87 10.06
N ALA A 195 -56.71 58.89 10.13
CA ALA A 195 -56.52 59.72 11.31
C ALA A 195 -57.30 61.07 11.29
N ASP A 196 -57.98 61.41 10.19
CA ASP A 196 -58.61 62.73 9.97
C ASP A 196 -60.16 62.75 9.98
N ASP A 197 -60.85 61.63 10.23
CA ASP A 197 -62.33 61.58 10.30
C ASP A 197 -62.81 60.95 11.63
N ASP A 198 -62.86 61.76 12.70
CA ASP A 198 -63.70 61.47 13.88
C ASP A 198 -64.30 62.77 14.45
N ALA A 199 -65.45 63.19 13.91
CA ALA A 199 -66.45 63.98 14.63
C ALA A 199 -67.77 64.06 13.83
N THR A 200 -68.74 63.17 14.11
CA THR A 200 -70.13 63.51 14.53
C THR A 200 -71.19 62.42 14.25
N SER A 201 -71.88 62.04 15.34
CA SER A 201 -73.27 61.57 15.51
C SER A 201 -73.75 60.18 15.02
N HIS A 202 -74.07 59.33 16.01
CA HIS A 202 -75.40 58.70 16.30
C HIS A 202 -76.44 58.75 15.14
N ASP A 203 -77.13 57.68 14.72
CA ASP A 203 -78.00 56.80 15.52
C ASP A 203 -78.66 55.68 14.65
N VAL A 204 -79.28 54.70 15.31
CA VAL A 204 -80.35 53.76 14.85
C VAL A 204 -79.98 52.39 14.25
N ARG A 205 -80.68 51.39 14.83
CA ARG A 205 -80.65 49.93 14.67
C ARG A 205 -81.45 49.42 13.44
N LEU A 206 -81.08 48.19 13.05
CA LEU A 206 -81.93 47.06 12.58
C LEU A 206 -82.26 46.97 11.07
N SER A 207 -81.73 45.95 10.38
CA SER A 207 -82.52 44.83 9.77
C SER A 207 -81.74 44.01 8.71
N THR A 208 -81.71 42.69 8.94
CA THR A 208 -81.80 41.55 8.01
C THR A 208 -81.23 41.58 6.58
N SER A 209 -80.33 40.59 6.36
CA SER A 209 -80.25 39.61 5.24
C SER A 209 -79.74 40.00 3.85
N SER A 210 -78.83 39.14 3.39
CA SER A 210 -78.36 38.85 2.03
C SER A 210 -77.20 39.68 1.48
N GLU A 211 -76.06 38.98 1.42
CA GLU A 211 -75.19 38.82 0.24
C GLU A 211 -74.61 40.08 -0.41
N ASN A 212 -73.27 40.09 -0.42
CA ASN A 212 -72.34 41.05 -1.05
C ASN A 212 -71.88 42.20 -0.15
N ALA A 213 -71.04 41.86 0.84
CA ALA A 213 -70.00 42.75 1.32
C ALA A 213 -68.68 42.33 0.65
N ASP A 214 -68.28 43.15 -0.30
CA ASP A 214 -66.96 43.23 -0.91
C ASP A 214 -65.91 43.41 0.20
N ASP A 215 -65.31 42.30 0.64
CA ASP A 215 -64.20 42.28 1.58
C ASP A 215 -62.96 42.72 0.80
N GLY A 216 -62.54 43.98 1.01
CA GLY A 216 -61.45 44.70 0.34
C GLY A 216 -60.08 44.01 0.43
N ARG A 217 -59.96 42.83 -0.16
CA ARG A 217 -58.71 42.17 -0.49
C ARG A 217 -58.09 42.94 -1.64
N THR A 218 -57.13 43.81 -1.32
CA THR A 218 -56.04 44.04 -2.26
C THR A 218 -55.46 42.66 -2.54
N THR A 219 -55.76 42.08 -3.70
CA THR A 219 -55.13 40.84 -4.14
C THR A 219 -53.64 41.11 -4.20
N ALA A 220 -52.89 40.51 -3.28
CA ALA A 220 -51.44 40.64 -3.26
C ALA A 220 -50.89 40.30 -4.65
N PRO A 221 -49.97 41.11 -5.21
CA PRO A 221 -49.47 40.89 -6.55
C PRO A 221 -48.94 39.46 -6.72
N GLU A 222 -49.20 38.82 -7.86
CA GLU A 222 -48.76 37.43 -8.13
C GLU A 222 -47.25 37.23 -7.92
N TYR A 223 -46.47 38.32 -8.05
CA TYR A 223 -45.03 38.28 -7.86
C TYR A 223 -44.56 37.99 -6.43
N SER A 224 -45.47 38.15 -5.46
CA SER A 224 -45.20 38.06 -4.04
C SER A 224 -45.68 36.74 -3.40
N GLN A 225 -46.32 35.88 -4.19
CA GLN A 225 -46.87 34.59 -3.75
C GLN A 225 -45.85 33.47 -3.92
N TYR A 226 -45.63 32.69 -2.86
CA TYR A 226 -44.65 31.61 -2.81
C TYR A 226 -45.26 30.31 -2.29
N GLU A 227 -44.74 29.18 -2.77
CA GLU A 227 -45.05 27.83 -2.29
C GLU A 227 -43.80 27.15 -1.73
N LEU A 228 -43.95 26.40 -0.63
CA LEU A 228 -42.89 25.59 -0.05
C LEU A 228 -42.55 24.43 -1.00
N VAL A 229 -41.29 24.37 -1.42
CA VAL A 229 -40.77 23.33 -2.31
C VAL A 229 -39.75 22.42 -1.63
N GLY A 230 -39.24 22.82 -0.46
CA GLY A 230 -38.35 21.98 0.30
C GLY A 230 -38.00 22.54 1.67
N THR A 231 -37.49 21.67 2.54
CA THR A 231 -36.89 22.07 3.82
C THR A 231 -35.70 21.19 4.16
N VAL A 232 -34.65 21.81 4.69
CA VAL A 232 -33.50 21.13 5.29
C VAL A 232 -33.78 21.01 6.78
N VAL A 233 -33.76 19.78 7.29
CA VAL A 233 -34.01 19.44 8.69
C VAL A 233 -32.70 19.09 9.37
N HIS A 234 -32.52 19.62 10.58
CA HIS A 234 -31.39 19.29 11.42
C HIS A 234 -31.85 18.43 12.61
N LEU A 235 -31.28 17.25 12.76
CA LEU A 235 -31.48 16.33 13.89
C LEU A 235 -30.22 16.33 14.76
N GLY A 236 -30.31 16.79 16.01
CA GLY A 236 -29.15 16.80 16.90
C GLY A 236 -29.10 18.02 17.83
N THR A 237 -27.90 18.30 18.34
CA THR A 237 -27.56 19.45 19.19
C THR A 237 -26.75 20.47 18.39
N ALA A 238 -26.38 21.61 18.99
CA ALA A 238 -25.56 22.62 18.30
C ALA A 238 -24.18 22.12 17.85
N ASN A 239 -23.57 21.19 18.58
CA ASN A 239 -22.20 20.74 18.32
C ASN A 239 -22.14 19.42 17.53
N SER A 240 -23.26 18.71 17.40
CA SER A 240 -23.32 17.47 16.64
C SER A 240 -24.74 17.15 16.21
N GLY A 241 -24.89 16.81 14.93
CA GLY A 241 -26.17 16.37 14.39
C GLY A 241 -26.06 15.73 13.01
N HIS A 242 -27.21 15.69 12.35
CA HIS A 242 -27.42 15.11 11.03
C HIS A 242 -28.37 16.00 10.24
N TYR A 243 -28.03 16.28 8.98
CA TYR A 243 -28.87 17.04 8.06
C TYR A 243 -29.47 16.10 7.03
N TYR A 244 -30.76 16.30 6.74
CA TYR A 244 -31.49 15.63 5.67
C TYR A 244 -32.56 16.58 5.14
N SER A 245 -33.14 16.27 3.98
CA SER A 245 -34.03 17.19 3.29
C SER A 245 -35.34 16.55 2.88
N PHE A 246 -36.43 17.29 3.01
CA PHE A 246 -37.69 16.97 2.35
C PHE A 246 -37.86 17.88 1.14
N LEU A 247 -38.03 17.30 -0.05
CA LEU A 247 -38.16 18.04 -1.30
C LEU A 247 -39.42 17.60 -2.06
N ARG A 248 -40.12 18.57 -2.64
CA ARG A 248 -41.25 18.35 -3.55
C ARG A 248 -40.73 18.13 -4.96
N ASP A 249 -41.28 17.13 -5.65
CA ASP A 249 -41.02 16.91 -7.07
C ASP A 249 -41.76 17.94 -7.92
N GLN A 250 -41.02 18.90 -8.47
CA GLN A 250 -41.57 19.99 -9.28
C GLN A 250 -41.88 19.58 -10.73
N GLN A 251 -41.45 18.39 -11.19
CA GLN A 251 -41.72 17.93 -12.57
C GLN A 251 -43.08 17.25 -12.72
N VAL A 252 -43.73 16.94 -11.60
CA VAL A 252 -45.05 16.34 -11.57
C VAL A 252 -46.11 17.44 -11.42
N SER A 253 -47.27 17.30 -12.08
CA SER A 253 -48.39 18.25 -11.93
C SER A 253 -48.65 18.59 -10.45
N ARG A 254 -48.92 19.87 -10.18
CA ARG A 254 -49.22 20.40 -8.83
C ARG A 254 -50.28 19.56 -8.10
N ASP A 255 -51.22 18.96 -8.84
CA ASP A 255 -52.31 18.13 -8.30
C ASP A 255 -51.84 16.83 -7.62
N LYS A 256 -50.64 16.33 -7.93
CA LYS A 256 -50.13 15.04 -7.40
C LYS A 256 -49.29 15.19 -6.14
N ASN A 257 -48.83 16.41 -5.82
CA ASN A 257 -48.11 16.80 -4.60
C ASN A 257 -47.13 15.74 -4.05
N GLN A 258 -46.14 15.32 -4.84
CA GLN A 258 -45.25 14.21 -4.51
C GLN A 258 -43.98 14.70 -3.80
N TRP A 259 -43.73 14.20 -2.58
CA TRP A 259 -42.57 14.57 -1.76
C TRP A 259 -41.64 13.38 -1.50
N TYR A 260 -40.37 13.69 -1.27
CA TYR A 260 -39.34 12.70 -0.94
C TYR A 260 -38.45 13.18 0.21
N GLU A 261 -38.04 12.24 1.05
CA GLU A 261 -36.96 12.38 2.02
C GLU A 261 -35.63 12.00 1.35
N PHE A 262 -34.68 12.93 1.38
CA PHE A 262 -33.30 12.74 0.94
C PHE A 262 -32.40 12.65 2.17
N ASN A 263 -31.93 11.44 2.46
CA ASN A 263 -31.13 11.11 3.62
C ASN A 263 -29.88 10.33 3.18
N ASP A 264 -28.84 11.09 2.84
CA ASP A 264 -27.59 10.59 2.26
C ASP A 264 -27.78 9.68 1.04
N THR A 265 -27.51 8.38 1.21
CA THR A 265 -27.60 7.37 0.14
C THR A 265 -29.02 6.85 -0.07
N LEU A 266 -29.97 7.26 0.77
CA LEU A 266 -31.35 6.79 0.76
C LEU A 266 -32.28 7.92 0.34
N VAL A 267 -33.12 7.64 -0.65
CA VAL A 267 -34.22 8.52 -1.07
C VAL A 267 -35.52 7.74 -0.93
N THR A 268 -36.45 8.25 -0.13
CA THR A 268 -37.73 7.56 0.16
C THR A 268 -38.93 8.50 -0.03
N PRO A 269 -40.12 8.00 -0.42
CA PRO A 269 -41.32 8.82 -0.50
C PRO A 269 -41.72 9.39 0.87
N PHE A 270 -42.14 10.65 0.91
CA PHE A 270 -42.54 11.36 2.12
C PHE A 270 -43.98 11.88 2.01
N ASN A 271 -44.72 11.88 3.12
CA ASN A 271 -46.08 12.44 3.16
C ASN A 271 -46.03 13.90 3.68
N PRO A 272 -46.43 14.90 2.87
CA PRO A 272 -46.39 16.32 3.27
C PRO A 272 -47.23 16.65 4.52
N ASP A 273 -48.27 15.86 4.83
CA ASP A 273 -49.06 16.05 6.06
C ASP A 273 -48.22 15.86 7.34
N GLN A 274 -47.05 15.24 7.24
CA GLN A 274 -46.13 15.02 8.35
C GLN A 274 -45.17 16.20 8.58
N ILE A 275 -45.18 17.24 7.74
CA ILE A 275 -44.33 18.44 7.91
C ILE A 275 -44.49 19.06 9.30
N PRO A 276 -45.70 19.29 9.85
CA PRO A 276 -45.82 19.85 11.20
C PRO A 276 -45.16 19.00 12.28
N GLU A 277 -45.19 17.67 12.13
CA GLU A 277 -44.63 16.74 13.11
C GLU A 277 -43.10 16.63 13.01
N GLU A 278 -42.58 16.56 11.79
CA GLU A 278 -41.15 16.36 11.51
C GLU A 278 -40.33 17.65 11.53
N CYS A 279 -40.95 18.79 11.23
CA CYS A 279 -40.22 20.02 10.88
C CYS A 279 -40.39 21.17 11.89
N PHE A 280 -41.53 21.27 12.60
CA PHE A 280 -41.80 22.46 13.44
C PHE A 280 -41.02 22.47 14.77
N GLY A 281 -40.55 21.32 15.25
CA GLY A 281 -39.96 21.20 16.59
C GLY A 281 -41.03 21.17 17.70
N GLY A 282 -40.68 21.60 18.91
CA GLY A 282 -41.58 21.61 20.06
C GLY A 282 -41.53 20.34 20.91
N GLU A 283 -42.53 20.14 21.76
CA GLU A 283 -42.61 18.98 22.67
C GLU A 283 -42.99 17.69 21.93
N ASP A 284 -42.39 16.57 22.34
CA ASP A 284 -42.68 15.25 21.78
C ASP A 284 -43.93 14.64 22.44
N MET A 285 -45.09 14.79 21.79
CA MET A 285 -46.39 14.31 22.26
C MET A 285 -46.59 12.79 22.03
N THR A 286 -45.69 12.11 21.30
CA THR A 286 -45.92 10.72 20.85
C THR A 286 -45.80 9.67 21.96
N ARG A 287 -45.01 9.93 23.01
CA ARG A 287 -44.87 9.02 24.16
C ARG A 287 -45.97 9.12 25.22
N ALA A 288 -46.70 10.24 25.27
CA ALA A 288 -47.81 10.41 26.21
C ALA A 288 -48.97 9.42 25.95
N ARG A 289 -49.10 8.89 24.72
CA ARG A 289 -50.15 7.92 24.34
C ARG A 289 -49.75 6.43 24.49
N GLN A 290 -48.47 6.09 24.63
CA GLN A 290 -48.02 4.68 24.73
C GLN A 290 -47.91 4.16 26.19
N GLY A 291 -48.15 5.02 27.19
CA GLY A 291 -48.05 4.66 28.61
C GLY A 291 -49.20 3.81 29.20
N SER A 292 -50.22 3.43 28.42
CA SER A 292 -51.41 2.72 28.95
C SER A 292 -51.38 1.18 28.81
N ALA A 293 -50.22 0.55 28.57
CA ALA A 293 -50.12 -0.91 28.39
C ALA A 293 -49.24 -1.64 29.43
N SER A 294 -48.75 -0.99 30.48
CA SER A 294 -48.14 -1.68 31.62
C SER A 294 -48.82 -1.23 32.91
N GLY A 295 -49.56 -2.15 33.54
CA GLY A 295 -50.28 -1.89 34.77
C GLY A 295 -49.34 -1.57 35.93
N SER A 296 -49.33 -0.31 36.33
CA SER A 296 -48.99 0.13 37.68
C SER A 296 -49.64 1.51 37.89
N SER A 297 -50.50 1.62 38.90
CA SER A 297 -51.21 2.84 39.27
C SER A 297 -50.23 4.02 39.46
N PRO A 298 -50.53 5.23 38.95
CA PRO A 298 -49.70 6.39 39.22
C PRO A 298 -50.03 6.98 40.59
N GLU A 299 -49.01 7.20 41.43
CA GLU A 299 -49.09 8.12 42.56
C GLU A 299 -49.25 9.56 42.03
N GLU A 300 -50.24 10.28 42.55
CA GLU A 300 -50.47 11.70 42.25
C GLU A 300 -49.26 12.53 42.72
N GLY A 301 -48.67 13.33 41.82
CA GLY A 301 -47.92 14.52 42.24
C GLY A 301 -46.53 14.80 41.65
N SER A 302 -46.07 14.12 40.58
CA SER A 302 -44.80 14.50 39.91
C SER A 302 -45.00 14.84 38.43
N PRO A 303 -44.53 16.02 37.93
CA PRO A 303 -44.63 16.35 36.52
C PRO A 303 -43.63 15.49 35.72
N VAL A 304 -44.15 14.72 34.76
CA VAL A 304 -43.33 13.99 33.79
C VAL A 304 -42.62 15.01 32.90
N PRO A 305 -41.28 14.97 32.76
CA PRO A 305 -40.56 15.95 31.95
C PRO A 305 -40.94 15.80 30.47
N THR A 306 -41.56 16.84 29.88
CA THR A 306 -41.83 16.92 28.45
C THR A 306 -40.50 16.98 27.70
N LYS A 307 -40.20 15.94 26.93
CA LYS A 307 -38.97 15.89 26.13
C LYS A 307 -39.18 16.70 24.85
N MET A 308 -38.34 17.70 24.60
CA MET A 308 -38.39 18.45 23.33
C MET A 308 -37.89 17.59 22.16
N LYS A 309 -38.47 17.79 20.98
CA LYS A 309 -38.03 17.19 19.73
C LYS A 309 -36.63 17.70 19.38
N ASN A 310 -35.74 16.78 19.09
CA ASN A 310 -34.37 17.08 18.69
C ASN A 310 -34.19 17.32 17.18
N ARG A 311 -35.28 17.19 16.40
CA ARG A 311 -35.35 17.50 14.96
C ARG A 311 -36.26 18.69 14.71
N SER A 312 -35.82 19.58 13.83
CA SER A 312 -36.58 20.74 13.37
C SER A 312 -35.95 21.30 12.10
N SER A 313 -36.75 21.97 11.27
CA SER A 313 -36.28 22.67 10.07
C SER A 313 -35.25 23.73 10.43
N PHE A 314 -34.20 23.78 9.63
CA PHE A 314 -33.12 24.74 9.70
C PHE A 314 -33.19 25.74 8.54
N MET A 315 -33.52 25.27 7.33
CA MET A 315 -33.78 26.12 6.17
C MET A 315 -35.08 25.73 5.47
N LEU A 316 -35.76 26.75 4.95
CA LEU A 316 -36.98 26.61 4.15
C LEU A 316 -36.71 27.14 2.74
N PHE A 317 -37.21 26.42 1.74
CA PHE A 317 -37.08 26.77 0.33
C PHE A 317 -38.47 26.99 -0.25
N TYR A 318 -38.71 28.21 -0.70
CA TYR A 318 -39.95 28.63 -1.32
C TYR A 318 -39.71 28.96 -2.79
N ALA A 319 -40.62 28.56 -3.67
CA ALA A 319 -40.61 28.93 -5.08
C ALA A 319 -41.81 29.83 -5.37
N ARG A 320 -41.59 30.87 -6.17
CA ARG A 320 -42.65 31.78 -6.58
C ARG A 320 -43.72 31.04 -7.40
N VAL A 321 -45.00 31.34 -7.18
CA VAL A 321 -46.15 30.63 -7.77
C VAL A 321 -46.21 30.75 -9.31
N SER A 322 -45.49 31.69 -9.92
CA SER A 322 -45.27 31.76 -11.38
C SER A 322 -43.80 31.94 -11.79
N PRO A 323 -43.24 30.92 -12.45
CA PRO A 323 -42.20 31.13 -13.46
C PRO A 323 -42.53 30.26 -14.69
N GLU A 324 -43.28 30.77 -15.66
CA GLU A 324 -43.28 30.14 -16.99
C GLU A 324 -41.95 30.47 -17.69
N VAL A 325 -40.95 29.61 -17.47
CA VAL A 325 -39.80 29.52 -18.38
C VAL A 325 -40.21 28.56 -19.49
N HIS A 326 -40.63 29.11 -20.63
CA HIS A 326 -40.96 28.33 -21.83
C HIS A 326 -39.70 27.65 -22.39
N ILE A 327 -39.59 26.33 -22.20
CA ILE A 327 -38.75 25.48 -23.04
C ILE A 327 -39.63 25.01 -24.20
N VAL A 328 -39.32 25.46 -25.41
CA VAL A 328 -40.01 25.06 -26.64
C VAL A 328 -39.69 23.59 -26.95
N THR A 329 -40.70 22.74 -26.99
CA THR A 329 -40.64 21.43 -27.68
C THR A 329 -41.90 21.19 -28.50
N ASP A 330 -41.73 21.11 -29.83
CA ASP A 330 -42.77 20.70 -30.79
C ASP A 330 -43.14 19.22 -30.60
N GLU A 331 -44.44 18.92 -30.43
CA GLU A 331 -45.01 17.60 -30.66
C GLU A 331 -46.34 17.71 -31.44
N ASP A 332 -46.48 16.93 -32.52
CA ASP A 332 -47.75 16.62 -33.19
C ASP A 332 -47.88 15.08 -33.44
N ALA A 333 -48.74 14.42 -32.62
CA ALA A 333 -49.76 13.35 -32.84
C ALA A 333 -49.60 12.20 -33.90
N PRO A 334 -50.46 11.13 -33.98
CA PRO A 334 -51.29 10.35 -33.02
C PRO A 334 -51.21 8.78 -33.21
N CYS A 335 -52.13 8.05 -32.55
CA CYS A 335 -52.15 6.62 -32.18
C CYS A 335 -53.04 5.66 -33.05
N VAL A 336 -52.47 4.52 -33.48
CA VAL A 336 -52.88 3.08 -33.52
C VAL A 336 -54.29 2.60 -34.00
N LYS A 337 -54.33 1.49 -34.79
CA LYS A 337 -55.26 0.31 -34.62
C LYS A 337 -54.62 -1.04 -35.03
N PHE A 338 -55.07 -2.15 -34.40
CA PHE A 338 -54.50 -3.52 -34.39
C PHE A 338 -55.44 -4.61 -34.95
N SER A 339 -54.87 -5.73 -35.45
CA SER A 339 -55.44 -7.10 -35.47
C SER A 339 -54.39 -8.09 -36.05
N SER A 340 -54.49 -9.42 -35.98
CA SER A 340 -54.37 -10.37 -34.86
C SER A 340 -53.84 -11.69 -35.47
N ALA A 341 -53.25 -12.59 -34.67
CA ALA A 341 -52.78 -13.97 -35.02
C ALA A 341 -51.28 -14.23 -35.38
N VAL A 342 -50.31 -13.65 -34.65
CA VAL A 342 -48.92 -14.19 -34.56
C VAL A 342 -48.43 -14.09 -33.11
N LEU A 343 -48.84 -15.03 -32.23
CA LEU A 343 -48.86 -14.81 -30.77
C LEU A 343 -47.67 -15.34 -29.95
N VAL A 344 -46.66 -15.99 -30.53
CA VAL A 344 -45.47 -16.46 -29.78
C VAL A 344 -44.19 -15.68 -30.13
N ALA A 345 -43.92 -15.42 -31.42
CA ALA A 345 -42.83 -14.52 -31.83
C ALA A 345 -43.08 -13.06 -31.40
N ALA A 346 -44.35 -12.64 -31.32
CA ALA A 346 -44.73 -11.31 -30.83
C ALA A 346 -44.55 -11.14 -29.32
N PHE A 347 -44.51 -12.20 -28.50
CA PHE A 347 -44.25 -12.07 -27.05
C PHE A 347 -42.80 -11.68 -26.78
N CYS A 348 -41.84 -12.38 -27.39
CA CYS A 348 -40.41 -12.07 -27.31
C CYS A 348 -40.07 -10.73 -28.00
N SER A 349 -40.71 -10.44 -29.13
CA SER A 349 -40.56 -9.16 -29.81
C SER A 349 -41.23 -8.02 -29.02
N ARG A 350 -42.36 -8.21 -28.34
CA ARG A 350 -42.96 -7.22 -27.42
C ARG A 350 -42.14 -7.01 -26.17
N LEU A 351 -41.48 -8.02 -25.61
CA LEU A 351 -40.53 -7.82 -24.50
C LEU A 351 -39.31 -7.04 -24.95
N LYS A 352 -38.72 -7.36 -26.11
CA LYS A 352 -37.64 -6.56 -26.72
C LYS A 352 -38.08 -5.17 -27.12
N LYS A 353 -39.31 -4.99 -27.62
CA LYS A 353 -39.86 -3.70 -28.09
C LYS A 353 -40.40 -2.86 -26.93
N ARG A 354 -40.85 -3.46 -25.83
CA ARG A 354 -41.22 -2.78 -24.57
C ARG A 354 -39.97 -2.45 -23.76
N ALA A 355 -38.95 -3.31 -23.76
CA ALA A 355 -37.62 -2.95 -23.27
C ALA A 355 -36.99 -1.86 -24.14
N SER A 356 -37.07 -1.95 -25.47
CA SER A 356 -36.54 -0.95 -26.39
C SER A 356 -37.36 0.33 -26.44
N ALA A 357 -38.68 0.29 -26.21
CA ALA A 357 -39.54 1.47 -26.09
C ALA A 357 -39.44 2.09 -24.71
N ARG A 358 -39.25 1.29 -23.65
CA ARG A 358 -38.88 1.80 -22.31
C ARG A 358 -37.46 2.35 -22.32
N LEU A 359 -36.55 1.78 -23.09
CA LEU A 359 -35.17 2.26 -23.27
C LEU A 359 -35.09 3.42 -24.27
N ALA A 360 -36.03 3.54 -25.22
CA ALA A 360 -36.21 4.70 -26.08
C ALA A 360 -36.93 5.83 -25.35
N HIS A 361 -37.90 5.53 -24.49
CA HIS A 361 -38.53 6.48 -23.57
C HIS A 361 -37.53 6.95 -22.52
N LEU A 362 -36.75 6.05 -21.91
CA LEU A 362 -35.63 6.41 -21.05
C LEU A 362 -34.52 7.14 -21.82
N ARG A 363 -34.30 6.84 -23.11
CA ARG A 363 -33.36 7.59 -23.97
C ARG A 363 -33.88 8.97 -24.36
N ASN A 364 -35.17 9.14 -24.61
CA ASN A 364 -35.81 10.43 -24.89
C ASN A 364 -35.88 11.27 -23.62
N MET A 365 -36.21 10.67 -22.47
CA MET A 365 -36.01 11.29 -21.16
C MET A 365 -34.53 11.62 -20.93
N ALA A 366 -33.60 10.76 -21.38
CA ALA A 366 -32.16 11.01 -21.28
C ALA A 366 -31.56 11.98 -22.31
N GLN A 367 -32.28 12.35 -23.38
CA GLN A 367 -31.82 13.36 -24.33
C GLN A 367 -31.78 14.76 -23.70
N VAL A 368 -32.43 14.94 -22.54
CA VAL A 368 -32.38 16.18 -21.75
C VAL A 368 -31.39 16.08 -20.56
N ILE A 369 -30.82 14.91 -20.25
CA ILE A 369 -30.14 14.71 -18.94
C ILE A 369 -28.76 15.37 -18.84
N ALA A 370 -27.93 15.36 -19.89
CA ALA A 370 -26.60 16.01 -19.84
C ALA A 370 -25.90 16.09 -21.21
N PRO A 371 -24.94 17.03 -21.39
CA PRO A 371 -24.01 17.07 -22.52
C PRO A 371 -23.26 15.74 -22.75
N GLU A 372 -22.80 15.50 -23.99
CA GLU A 372 -22.11 14.27 -24.41
C GLU A 372 -20.95 13.83 -23.50
N PRO A 373 -20.05 14.73 -23.00
CA PRO A 373 -18.97 14.33 -22.11
C PRO A 373 -19.47 13.69 -20.81
N ILE A 374 -20.49 14.29 -20.19
CA ILE A 374 -21.09 13.80 -18.93
C ILE A 374 -21.81 12.46 -19.18
N ARG A 375 -22.50 12.32 -20.33
CA ARG A 375 -23.17 11.07 -20.69
C ARG A 375 -22.19 9.90 -20.82
N LYS A 376 -21.00 10.15 -21.38
CA LYS A 376 -19.93 9.15 -21.48
C LYS A 376 -19.40 8.74 -20.11
N LEU A 377 -19.23 9.69 -19.20
CA LEU A 377 -18.84 9.41 -17.81
C LEU A 377 -19.88 8.54 -17.10
N ILE A 378 -21.17 8.89 -17.18
CA ILE A 378 -22.28 8.09 -16.62
C ILE A 378 -22.26 6.66 -17.19
N ALA A 379 -22.08 6.51 -18.50
CA ALA A 379 -22.01 5.19 -19.14
C ALA A 379 -20.80 4.37 -18.67
N MET A 380 -19.65 5.02 -18.48
CA MET A 380 -18.43 4.40 -17.97
C MET A 380 -18.60 3.93 -16.52
N GLU A 381 -19.09 4.80 -15.63
CA GLU A 381 -19.31 4.47 -14.22
C GLU A 381 -20.33 3.35 -14.04
N ASN A 382 -21.44 3.37 -14.78
CA ASN A 382 -22.42 2.29 -14.76
C ASN A 382 -21.81 0.95 -15.18
N ARG A 383 -20.97 0.93 -16.23
CA ARG A 383 -20.25 -0.29 -16.64
C ARG A 383 -19.30 -0.78 -15.54
N LEU A 384 -18.58 0.12 -14.89
CA LEU A 384 -17.69 -0.22 -13.78
C LEU A 384 -18.46 -0.76 -12.57
N PHE A 385 -19.59 -0.15 -12.21
CA PHE A 385 -20.46 -0.61 -11.14
C PHE A 385 -20.93 -2.04 -11.38
N TRP A 386 -21.49 -2.31 -12.56
CA TRP A 386 -21.96 -3.65 -12.90
C TRP A 386 -20.83 -4.68 -12.95
N ARG A 387 -19.67 -4.30 -13.49
CA ARG A 387 -18.47 -5.14 -13.47
C ARG A 387 -18.09 -5.49 -12.03
N LYS A 388 -17.90 -4.49 -11.14
CA LYS A 388 -17.52 -4.71 -9.74
C LYS A 388 -18.54 -5.56 -8.97
N ARG A 389 -19.85 -5.35 -9.21
CA ARG A 389 -20.93 -6.08 -8.54
C ARG A 389 -20.89 -7.58 -8.81
N TYR A 390 -20.51 -8.00 -10.02
CA TYR A 390 -20.53 -9.41 -10.43
C TYR A 390 -19.15 -10.05 -10.58
N LEU A 391 -18.07 -9.27 -10.48
CA LEU A 391 -16.70 -9.75 -10.65
C LEU A 391 -16.35 -10.91 -9.71
N TYR A 392 -16.88 -10.87 -8.48
CA TYR A 392 -16.64 -11.87 -7.44
C TYR A 392 -17.78 -12.89 -7.29
N ASP A 393 -18.71 -12.98 -8.26
CA ASP A 393 -19.72 -14.04 -8.25
C ASP A 393 -19.03 -15.40 -8.40
N THR A 394 -19.16 -16.24 -7.38
CA THR A 394 -18.57 -17.58 -7.33
C THR A 394 -18.90 -18.45 -8.54
N ARG A 395 -20.05 -18.23 -9.20
CA ARG A 395 -20.42 -18.94 -10.44
C ARG A 395 -19.52 -18.55 -11.60
N CYS A 396 -19.22 -17.26 -11.73
CA CYS A 396 -18.29 -16.74 -12.72
C CYS A 396 -16.88 -17.28 -12.47
N LEU A 397 -16.41 -17.22 -11.21
CA LEU A 397 -15.06 -17.71 -10.86
C LEU A 397 -14.89 -19.21 -11.17
N LYS A 398 -15.89 -20.03 -10.79
CA LYS A 398 -15.89 -21.48 -11.07
C LYS A 398 -16.00 -21.79 -12.55
N PHE A 399 -16.83 -21.06 -13.29
CA PHE A 399 -16.98 -21.25 -14.72
C PHE A 399 -15.66 -21.00 -15.45
N THR A 400 -14.98 -19.88 -15.20
CA THR A 400 -13.71 -19.54 -15.85
C THR A 400 -12.63 -20.57 -15.53
N TYR A 401 -12.52 -20.99 -14.26
CA TYR A 401 -11.57 -22.04 -13.86
C TYR A 401 -11.86 -23.37 -14.55
N ASN A 402 -13.11 -23.84 -14.51
CA ASN A 402 -13.48 -25.13 -15.11
C ASN A 402 -13.32 -25.14 -16.62
N LEU A 403 -13.62 -24.02 -17.29
CA LEU A 403 -13.45 -23.86 -18.74
C LEU A 403 -11.99 -24.13 -19.14
N LEU A 404 -11.04 -23.42 -18.52
CA LEU A 404 -9.62 -23.58 -18.86
C LEU A 404 -9.03 -24.89 -18.35
N LYS A 405 -9.49 -25.37 -17.19
CA LYS A 405 -9.08 -26.68 -16.66
C LYS A 405 -9.51 -27.84 -17.56
N SER A 406 -10.69 -27.77 -18.16
CA SER A 406 -11.18 -28.83 -19.06
C SER A 406 -10.36 -28.98 -20.34
N CYS A 407 -9.56 -27.97 -20.68
CA CYS A 407 -8.64 -27.97 -21.82
C CYS A 407 -7.26 -28.58 -21.49
N LEU A 408 -6.99 -28.94 -20.23
CA LEU A 408 -5.71 -29.56 -19.87
C LEU A 408 -5.75 -31.09 -20.07
N VAL A 409 -4.83 -31.59 -20.90
CA VAL A 409 -4.62 -33.01 -21.15
C VAL A 409 -3.41 -33.52 -20.36
N GLY A 410 -3.50 -34.75 -19.83
CA GLY A 410 -2.39 -35.39 -19.11
C GLY A 410 -2.36 -35.14 -17.58
N LEU A 411 -3.42 -34.57 -17.01
CA LEU A 411 -3.56 -34.30 -15.56
C LEU A 411 -3.31 -35.53 -14.66
N GLU A 412 -3.59 -36.74 -15.14
CA GLU A 412 -3.40 -37.99 -14.37
C GLU A 412 -1.92 -38.32 -14.13
N HIS A 413 -1.04 -37.94 -15.06
CA HIS A 413 0.40 -38.19 -14.99
C HIS A 413 1.16 -37.08 -14.24
N ALA A 414 0.53 -35.92 -14.05
CA ALA A 414 1.11 -34.76 -13.36
C ALA A 414 1.40 -35.01 -11.87
N LYS A 415 0.70 -35.96 -11.22
CA LYS A 415 0.90 -36.30 -9.80
C LYS A 415 2.30 -36.82 -9.48
N ASN A 416 3.03 -37.35 -10.47
CA ASN A 416 4.40 -37.84 -10.32
C ASN A 416 5.46 -36.84 -10.84
N MET A 417 5.06 -35.62 -11.20
CA MET A 417 5.93 -34.52 -11.69
C MET A 417 6.87 -34.85 -12.86
N ALA A 418 6.71 -35.98 -13.55
CA ALA A 418 7.62 -36.40 -14.61
C ALA A 418 7.33 -35.70 -15.97
N VAL A 419 6.10 -35.23 -16.21
CA VAL A 419 5.68 -34.60 -17.47
C VAL A 419 4.68 -33.48 -17.20
N MET A 420 4.89 -32.30 -17.79
CA MET A 420 3.97 -31.16 -17.69
C MET A 420 2.68 -31.39 -18.52
N PRO A 421 1.49 -31.03 -18.00
CA PRO A 421 0.24 -31.07 -18.75
C PRO A 421 0.31 -30.19 -20.00
N ARG A 422 -0.39 -30.59 -21.06
CA ARG A 422 -0.52 -29.79 -22.30
C ARG A 422 -1.90 -29.17 -22.37
N PHE A 423 -1.97 -27.96 -22.91
CA PHE A 423 -3.23 -27.28 -23.16
C PHE A 423 -3.73 -27.59 -24.57
N GLU A 424 -4.94 -28.14 -24.70
CA GLU A 424 -5.61 -28.39 -25.98
C GLU A 424 -7.01 -27.76 -25.95
N PRO A 425 -7.42 -26.99 -26.98
CA PRO A 425 -6.82 -26.86 -28.32
C PRO A 425 -5.62 -25.91 -28.38
N VAL A 426 -4.68 -26.17 -29.29
CA VAL A 426 -3.48 -25.33 -29.51
C VAL A 426 -3.86 -23.97 -30.10
N GLU A 427 -4.89 -23.93 -30.94
CA GLU A 427 -5.32 -22.75 -31.70
C GLU A 427 -5.84 -21.61 -30.83
N VAL A 428 -6.20 -21.89 -29.56
CA VAL A 428 -6.74 -20.91 -28.61
C VAL A 428 -5.85 -20.74 -27.38
N GLN A 429 -4.62 -21.27 -27.41
CA GLN A 429 -3.68 -21.19 -26.28
C GLN A 429 -3.35 -19.74 -25.93
N PHE A 430 -3.14 -18.88 -26.93
CA PHE A 430 -2.84 -17.47 -26.72
C PHE A 430 -3.98 -16.74 -26.01
N GLU A 431 -5.21 -16.88 -26.48
CA GLU A 431 -6.40 -16.30 -25.84
C GLU A 431 -6.61 -16.90 -24.45
N ALA A 432 -6.38 -18.20 -24.28
CA ALA A 432 -6.47 -18.87 -22.99
C ALA A 432 -5.46 -18.32 -21.98
N LEU A 433 -4.21 -18.11 -22.40
CA LEU A 433 -3.16 -17.49 -21.59
C LEU A 433 -3.56 -16.06 -21.21
N GLN A 434 -4.01 -15.25 -22.17
CA GLN A 434 -4.47 -13.89 -21.89
C GLN A 434 -5.63 -13.85 -20.89
N VAL A 435 -6.61 -14.74 -21.04
CA VAL A 435 -7.74 -14.85 -20.12
C VAL A 435 -7.27 -15.30 -18.74
N ALA A 436 -6.46 -16.36 -18.65
CA ALA A 436 -5.95 -16.88 -17.38
C ALA A 436 -5.14 -15.82 -16.62
N THR A 437 -4.20 -15.16 -17.29
CA THR A 437 -3.33 -14.14 -16.70
C THR A 437 -4.11 -12.92 -16.24
N LYS A 438 -4.97 -12.35 -17.09
CA LYS A 438 -5.80 -11.19 -16.72
C LYS A 438 -6.77 -11.53 -15.59
N PHE A 439 -7.33 -12.73 -15.61
CA PHE A 439 -8.28 -13.16 -14.59
C PHE A 439 -7.57 -13.40 -13.25
N VAL A 440 -6.45 -14.14 -13.23
CA VAL A 440 -5.75 -14.46 -11.98
C VAL A 440 -5.15 -13.19 -11.35
N PHE A 441 -4.34 -12.45 -12.10
CA PHE A 441 -3.58 -11.32 -11.57
C PHE A 441 -4.37 -10.00 -11.57
N GLY A 442 -5.32 -9.82 -12.49
CA GLY A 442 -6.11 -8.59 -12.60
C GLY A 442 -7.48 -8.65 -11.94
N THR A 443 -7.94 -9.81 -11.44
CA THR A 443 -9.28 -9.96 -10.86
C THR A 443 -9.31 -10.85 -9.62
N LEU A 444 -8.82 -12.09 -9.72
CA LEU A 444 -8.95 -13.09 -8.67
C LEU A 444 -8.09 -12.74 -7.45
N TRP A 445 -6.87 -12.29 -7.68
CA TRP A 445 -5.95 -11.80 -6.63
C TRP A 445 -6.60 -10.70 -5.76
N GLN A 446 -7.28 -9.73 -6.38
CA GLN A 446 -7.94 -8.64 -5.68
C GLN A 446 -9.08 -9.10 -4.75
N GLY A 447 -9.57 -10.33 -4.93
CA GLY A 447 -10.56 -10.96 -4.04
C GLY A 447 -9.99 -11.42 -2.70
N GLY A 448 -8.68 -11.37 -2.48
CA GLY A 448 -8.00 -11.71 -1.21
C GLY A 448 -7.92 -13.20 -0.87
N ASP A 449 -8.56 -14.07 -1.66
CA ASP A 449 -8.53 -15.53 -1.45
C ASP A 449 -7.33 -16.17 -2.17
N VAL A 450 -6.20 -16.22 -1.48
CA VAL A 450 -4.94 -16.78 -1.99
C VAL A 450 -5.11 -18.26 -2.39
N SER A 451 -5.96 -19.03 -1.69
CA SER A 451 -6.16 -20.44 -2.01
C SER A 451 -6.74 -20.60 -3.42
N LYS A 452 -7.74 -19.79 -3.76
CA LYS A 452 -8.32 -19.78 -5.12
C LYS A 452 -7.31 -19.33 -6.17
N VAL A 453 -6.44 -18.38 -5.85
CA VAL A 453 -5.36 -17.96 -6.78
C VAL A 453 -4.40 -19.12 -7.05
N LEU A 454 -4.03 -19.88 -6.03
CA LEU A 454 -3.07 -20.98 -6.16
C LEU A 454 -3.62 -22.20 -6.92
N GLU A 455 -4.94 -22.40 -6.95
CA GLU A 455 -5.58 -23.45 -7.77
C GLU A 455 -5.26 -23.32 -9.27
N TRP A 456 -4.92 -22.11 -9.73
CA TRP A 456 -4.60 -21.81 -11.12
C TRP A 456 -3.16 -22.11 -11.52
N ARG A 457 -2.28 -22.46 -10.55
CA ARG A 457 -0.84 -22.65 -10.79
C ARG A 457 -0.56 -23.58 -11.96
N LEU A 458 -1.21 -24.74 -12.02
CA LEU A 458 -0.99 -25.74 -13.08
C LEU A 458 -1.47 -25.25 -14.46
N ILE A 459 -2.59 -24.51 -14.52
CA ILE A 459 -3.12 -23.96 -15.77
C ILE A 459 -2.14 -22.92 -16.32
N LEU A 460 -1.68 -22.00 -15.47
CA LEU A 460 -0.70 -20.99 -15.84
C LEU A 460 0.61 -21.64 -16.30
N GLN A 461 1.19 -22.53 -15.49
CA GLN A 461 2.45 -23.20 -15.87
C GLN A 461 2.35 -23.93 -17.21
N SER A 462 1.25 -24.63 -17.47
CA SER A 462 1.04 -25.32 -18.75
C SER A 462 0.97 -24.35 -19.94
N LEU A 463 0.22 -23.25 -19.81
CA LEU A 463 0.06 -22.25 -20.87
C LEU A 463 1.36 -21.50 -21.16
N TYR A 464 2.08 -21.07 -20.12
CA TYR A 464 3.34 -20.33 -20.27
C TYR A 464 4.48 -21.19 -20.80
N HIS A 465 4.44 -22.51 -20.57
CA HIS A 465 5.43 -23.44 -21.11
C HIS A 465 5.26 -23.70 -22.62
N SER A 466 4.05 -23.50 -23.16
CA SER A 466 3.72 -23.90 -24.54
C SER A 466 3.56 -22.74 -25.52
N ASP A 467 3.16 -21.56 -25.07
CA ASP A 467 2.78 -20.44 -25.96
C ASP A 467 3.76 -19.26 -25.90
N ILE A 468 4.71 -19.24 -26.84
CA ILE A 468 5.75 -18.20 -26.97
C ILE A 468 5.12 -16.82 -27.20
N GLY A 469 4.09 -16.74 -28.05
CA GLY A 469 3.40 -15.49 -28.36
C GLY A 469 2.77 -14.87 -27.13
N GLY A 470 2.15 -15.70 -26.28
CA GLY A 470 1.57 -15.31 -25.00
C GLY A 470 2.63 -14.90 -23.97
N CYS A 471 3.78 -15.57 -23.94
CA CYS A 471 4.91 -15.17 -23.11
C CYS A 471 5.46 -13.79 -23.50
N ARG A 472 5.70 -13.54 -24.79
CA ARG A 472 6.11 -12.21 -25.30
C ARG A 472 5.07 -11.14 -24.96
N TRP A 473 3.78 -11.44 -25.16
CA TRP A 473 2.67 -10.56 -24.80
C TRP A 473 2.64 -10.26 -23.29
N PHE A 474 2.86 -11.27 -22.45
CA PHE A 474 2.82 -11.13 -20.99
C PHE A 474 3.95 -10.23 -20.48
N LEU A 475 5.19 -10.46 -20.93
CA LEU A 475 6.34 -9.64 -20.55
C LEU A 475 6.11 -8.17 -20.92
N SER A 476 5.67 -7.90 -22.16
CA SER A 476 5.32 -6.54 -22.61
C SER A 476 4.14 -5.95 -21.82
N SER A 477 3.16 -6.76 -21.43
CA SER A 477 2.01 -6.31 -20.62
C SER A 477 2.41 -5.93 -19.19
N MET A 478 3.40 -6.62 -18.60
CA MET A 478 3.93 -6.28 -17.28
C MET A 478 4.83 -5.04 -17.34
N GLU A 479 5.60 -4.85 -18.41
CA GLU A 479 6.35 -3.62 -18.67
C GLU A 479 5.41 -2.40 -18.77
N ALA A 480 4.29 -2.53 -19.49
CA ALA A 480 3.29 -1.48 -19.60
C ALA A 480 2.53 -1.21 -18.28
N ASN A 481 2.68 -2.06 -17.25
CA ASN A 481 1.93 -1.98 -16.00
C ASN A 481 2.83 -2.19 -14.77
N GLU A 482 3.80 -1.29 -14.60
CA GLU A 482 4.77 -1.27 -13.50
C GLU A 482 4.12 -1.45 -12.12
N SER A 483 3.02 -0.76 -11.84
CA SER A 483 2.36 -0.79 -10.53
C SER A 483 1.84 -2.19 -10.19
N LEU A 484 1.25 -2.89 -11.16
CA LEU A 484 0.75 -4.25 -10.97
C LEU A 484 1.89 -5.25 -10.76
N LEU A 485 2.97 -5.13 -11.53
CA LEU A 485 4.16 -5.98 -11.37
C LEU A 485 4.75 -5.81 -9.97
N LEU A 486 4.95 -4.57 -9.53
CA LEU A 486 5.47 -4.30 -8.18
C LEU A 486 4.49 -4.76 -7.10
N GLU A 487 3.19 -4.54 -7.28
CA GLU A 487 2.14 -5.01 -6.35
C GLU A 487 2.21 -6.53 -6.16
N LEU A 488 2.40 -7.29 -7.23
CA LEU A 488 2.37 -8.76 -7.20
C LEU A 488 3.72 -9.39 -6.83
N LEU A 489 4.84 -8.83 -7.28
CA LEU A 489 6.18 -9.40 -7.11
C LEU A 489 6.90 -8.87 -5.85
N VAL A 490 6.67 -7.61 -5.48
CA VAL A 490 7.45 -6.90 -4.44
C VAL A 490 6.59 -6.53 -3.23
N PHE A 491 5.50 -5.78 -3.43
CA PHE A 491 4.70 -5.19 -2.35
C PHE A 491 3.65 -6.14 -1.76
N ASN A 492 3.32 -7.23 -2.45
CA ASN A 492 2.33 -8.20 -1.95
C ASN A 492 2.77 -8.72 -0.58
N GLU A 493 1.86 -8.84 0.39
CA GLU A 493 2.16 -9.42 1.70
C GLU A 493 2.21 -10.95 1.63
N HIS A 494 1.38 -11.57 0.77
CA HIS A 494 1.29 -13.01 0.62
C HIS A 494 2.46 -13.56 -0.20
N ARG A 495 3.30 -14.36 0.47
CA ARG A 495 4.49 -14.98 -0.14
C ARG A 495 4.10 -15.86 -1.33
N GLU A 496 2.98 -16.56 -1.24
CA GLU A 496 2.52 -17.52 -2.24
C GLU A 496 2.10 -16.83 -3.55
N VAL A 497 1.57 -15.61 -3.47
CA VAL A 497 1.24 -14.78 -4.64
C VAL A 497 2.53 -14.30 -5.31
N ARG A 498 3.51 -13.83 -4.53
CA ARG A 498 4.84 -13.47 -5.05
C ARG A 498 5.52 -14.65 -5.74
N GLU A 499 5.44 -15.85 -5.13
CA GLU A 499 5.99 -17.08 -5.71
C GLU A 499 5.29 -17.48 -7.01
N LEU A 500 3.96 -17.36 -7.08
CA LEU A 500 3.22 -17.64 -8.31
C LEU A 500 3.61 -16.66 -9.43
N MET A 501 3.69 -15.36 -9.13
CA MET A 501 4.12 -14.35 -10.10
C MET A 501 5.56 -14.61 -10.58
N ALA A 502 6.49 -14.86 -9.65
CA ALA A 502 7.88 -15.16 -10.01
C ALA A 502 7.99 -16.43 -10.88
N ASN A 503 7.25 -17.50 -10.57
CA ASN A 503 7.26 -18.72 -11.38
C ASN A 503 6.73 -18.47 -12.79
N VAL A 504 5.66 -17.68 -12.94
CA VAL A 504 5.10 -17.35 -14.26
C VAL A 504 6.05 -16.46 -15.06
N LEU A 505 6.69 -15.48 -14.42
CA LEU A 505 7.74 -14.67 -15.04
C LEU A 505 8.92 -15.52 -15.49
N SER A 506 9.42 -16.41 -14.63
CA SER A 506 10.53 -17.31 -14.96
C SER A 506 10.17 -18.22 -16.14
N GLU A 507 8.98 -18.82 -16.16
CA GLU A 507 8.54 -19.65 -17.28
C GLU A 507 8.43 -18.84 -18.58
N ALA A 508 7.88 -17.62 -18.51
CA ALA A 508 7.79 -16.73 -19.67
C ALA A 508 9.18 -16.39 -20.22
N ILE A 509 10.12 -16.03 -19.33
CA ILE A 509 11.51 -15.69 -19.68
C ILE A 509 12.21 -16.88 -20.33
N VAL A 510 12.15 -18.06 -19.71
CA VAL A 510 12.79 -19.28 -20.23
C VAL A 510 12.23 -19.65 -21.60
N THR A 511 10.90 -19.59 -21.75
CA THR A 511 10.23 -19.94 -23.00
C THR A 511 10.60 -18.98 -24.13
N THR A 512 10.67 -17.67 -23.87
CA THR A 512 11.09 -16.69 -24.90
C THR A 512 12.59 -16.79 -25.22
N SER A 513 13.45 -16.97 -24.21
CA SER A 513 14.90 -17.02 -24.41
C SER A 513 15.33 -18.24 -25.23
N ASN A 514 14.74 -19.42 -25.02
CA ASN A 514 15.17 -20.63 -25.72
C ASN A 514 14.90 -20.58 -27.23
N THR A 515 13.83 -19.90 -27.66
CA THR A 515 13.38 -19.87 -29.06
C THR A 515 13.95 -18.70 -29.86
N GLU A 516 14.28 -17.60 -29.20
CA GLU A 516 14.88 -16.42 -29.86
C GLU A 516 16.28 -16.73 -30.44
N PHE A 517 17.01 -17.71 -29.86
CA PHE A 517 18.25 -18.24 -30.45
C PHE A 517 18.02 -19.16 -31.66
N GLU A 518 16.87 -19.82 -31.78
CA GLU A 518 16.53 -20.65 -32.95
C GLU A 518 16.14 -19.77 -34.15
N GLU A 519 15.36 -18.71 -33.90
CA GLU A 519 15.00 -17.70 -34.93
C GLU A 519 16.22 -16.91 -35.42
N GLU A 520 17.14 -16.48 -34.53
CA GLU A 520 18.38 -15.79 -34.92
C GLU A 520 19.32 -16.69 -35.75
N ALA A 521 19.42 -17.98 -35.46
CA ALA A 521 20.23 -18.93 -36.22
C ALA A 521 19.69 -19.16 -37.64
N GLU A 522 18.37 -19.08 -37.84
CA GLU A 522 17.72 -19.18 -39.15
C GLU A 522 17.80 -17.86 -39.94
N GLU A 523 17.69 -16.70 -39.29
CA GLU A 523 17.81 -15.38 -39.93
C GLU A 523 19.26 -15.04 -40.33
N ASP A 524 20.26 -15.34 -39.48
CA ASP A 524 21.68 -15.14 -39.81
C ASP A 524 22.14 -16.08 -40.96
N ALA A 525 21.43 -17.18 -41.21
CA ALA A 525 21.64 -18.04 -42.38
C ALA A 525 21.02 -17.48 -43.68
N GLN A 526 20.09 -16.53 -43.59
CA GLN A 526 19.30 -16.05 -44.73
C GLN A 526 19.55 -14.57 -45.11
N HIS A 527 20.04 -13.72 -44.21
CA HIS A 527 20.24 -12.28 -44.50
C HIS A 527 21.55 -11.69 -43.93
N SER A 528 22.60 -11.66 -44.76
CA SER A 528 23.85 -10.94 -44.49
C SER A 528 23.89 -9.54 -45.11
N THR A 529 22.85 -8.71 -45.01
CA THR A 529 22.92 -7.27 -45.36
C THR A 529 21.79 -6.47 -44.73
N GLY A 530 22.09 -5.56 -43.79
CA GLY A 530 21.13 -4.52 -43.39
C GLY A 530 21.41 -3.87 -42.03
N ASP A 531 21.80 -2.59 -42.06
CA ASP A 531 22.00 -1.68 -40.92
C ASP A 531 20.67 -1.29 -40.25
N GLY A 532 20.01 -2.27 -39.61
CA GLY A 532 18.90 -2.05 -38.70
C GLY A 532 19.39 -2.24 -37.27
N LYS A 533 19.09 -1.29 -36.36
CA LYS A 533 19.31 -1.48 -34.92
C LYS A 533 18.64 -2.79 -34.50
N LYS A 534 19.42 -3.86 -34.29
CA LYS A 534 18.91 -5.15 -33.81
C LYS A 534 18.15 -4.90 -32.52
N ARG A 535 16.85 -5.21 -32.52
CA ARG A 535 15.99 -5.09 -31.35
C ARG A 535 16.40 -6.19 -30.36
N LEU A 536 16.47 -5.86 -29.08
CA LEU A 536 16.82 -6.86 -28.08
C LEU A 536 15.72 -7.94 -27.98
N PRO A 537 16.08 -9.18 -27.64
CA PRO A 537 15.08 -10.23 -27.41
C PRO A 537 14.12 -9.85 -26.27
N ALA A 538 12.89 -10.36 -26.26
CA ALA A 538 11.85 -9.89 -25.35
C ALA A 538 12.20 -10.14 -23.87
N SER A 539 12.92 -11.23 -23.58
CA SER A 539 13.44 -11.53 -22.24
C SER A 539 14.47 -10.49 -21.77
N PHE A 540 15.33 -10.00 -22.67
CA PHE A 540 16.31 -8.95 -22.36
C PHE A 540 15.65 -7.58 -22.18
N GLU A 541 14.68 -7.22 -23.02
CA GLU A 541 13.88 -5.98 -22.85
C GLU A 541 13.20 -5.97 -21.48
N PHE A 542 12.52 -7.07 -21.11
CA PHE A 542 11.88 -7.18 -19.81
C PHE A 542 12.86 -7.19 -18.63
N MET A 543 13.99 -7.89 -18.76
CA MET A 543 15.00 -7.90 -17.70
C MET A 543 15.63 -6.53 -17.49
N PHE A 544 15.83 -5.74 -18.55
CA PHE A 544 16.26 -4.35 -18.44
C PHE A 544 15.26 -3.53 -17.64
N PHE A 545 13.97 -3.64 -17.98
CA PHE A 545 12.89 -3.00 -17.23
C PHE A 545 12.88 -3.43 -15.76
N LEU A 546 12.99 -4.73 -15.48
CA LEU A 546 13.06 -5.24 -14.12
C LEU A 546 14.26 -4.66 -13.37
N ILE A 547 15.45 -4.57 -13.97
CA ILE A 547 16.63 -3.95 -13.32
C ILE A 547 16.33 -2.52 -12.86
N GLN A 548 15.62 -1.73 -13.67
CA GLN A 548 15.24 -0.35 -13.33
C GLN A 548 14.28 -0.24 -12.13
N LEU A 549 13.54 -1.31 -11.82
CA LEU A 549 12.63 -1.39 -10.67
C LEU A 549 13.31 -1.82 -9.37
N MET A 550 14.59 -2.20 -9.40
CA MET A 550 15.33 -2.67 -8.22
C MET A 550 15.29 -1.71 -7.02
N PRO A 551 15.27 -0.37 -7.18
CA PRO A 551 15.11 0.56 -6.06
C PRO A 551 13.84 0.31 -5.22
N ALA A 552 12.77 -0.27 -5.78
CA ALA A 552 11.55 -0.60 -5.03
C ALA A 552 11.83 -1.55 -3.86
N LEU A 553 12.86 -2.41 -3.98
CA LEU A 553 13.28 -3.31 -2.90
C LEU A 553 13.73 -2.56 -1.64
N LEU A 554 14.16 -1.30 -1.76
CA LEU A 554 14.54 -0.46 -0.62
C LEU A 554 13.37 -0.13 0.31
N SER A 555 12.14 -0.29 -0.17
CA SER A 555 10.92 0.07 0.56
C SER A 555 10.18 -1.11 1.19
N VAL A 556 10.67 -2.35 0.99
CA VAL A 556 10.03 -3.57 1.52
C VAL A 556 10.98 -4.39 2.40
N PRO A 557 10.45 -5.18 3.36
CA PRO A 557 11.27 -6.08 4.16
C PRO A 557 12.05 -7.10 3.32
N VAL A 558 13.24 -7.48 3.80
CA VAL A 558 14.18 -8.43 3.16
C VAL A 558 13.53 -9.72 2.65
N GLN A 559 12.53 -10.24 3.36
CA GLN A 559 11.80 -11.47 2.99
C GLN A 559 11.02 -11.35 1.67
N HIS A 560 10.77 -10.13 1.17
CA HIS A 560 10.09 -9.88 -0.12
C HIS A 560 11.07 -9.96 -1.30
N HIS A 561 12.38 -9.84 -1.05
CA HIS A 561 13.39 -9.73 -2.11
C HIS A 561 13.66 -11.06 -2.82
N ARG A 562 13.35 -12.19 -2.16
CA ARG A 562 13.70 -13.53 -2.65
C ARG A 562 13.11 -13.82 -4.04
N GLN A 563 11.83 -13.53 -4.25
CA GLN A 563 11.14 -13.83 -5.51
C GLN A 563 11.68 -12.98 -6.66
N TYR A 564 11.99 -11.72 -6.38
CA TYR A 564 12.62 -10.81 -7.33
C TYR A 564 13.98 -11.33 -7.83
N PHE A 565 14.86 -11.72 -6.92
CA PHE A 565 16.18 -12.26 -7.28
C PHE A 565 16.11 -13.68 -7.85
N LEU A 566 15.04 -14.43 -7.58
CA LEU A 566 14.81 -15.73 -8.22
C LEU A 566 14.55 -15.55 -9.72
N THR A 567 13.70 -14.60 -10.13
CA THR A 567 13.46 -14.28 -11.54
C THR A 567 14.76 -13.90 -12.26
N MET A 568 15.62 -13.11 -11.60
CA MET A 568 16.95 -12.79 -12.17
C MET A 568 17.88 -14.00 -12.26
N TYR A 569 17.84 -14.89 -11.26
CA TYR A 569 18.63 -16.12 -11.28
C TYR A 569 18.21 -17.05 -12.40
N ASP A 570 16.90 -17.22 -12.62
CA ASP A 570 16.36 -18.07 -13.67
C ASP A 570 16.72 -17.53 -15.07
N PHE A 571 16.67 -16.21 -15.28
CA PHE A 571 17.18 -15.58 -16.50
C PHE A 571 18.67 -15.90 -16.74
N VAL A 572 19.51 -15.82 -15.70
CA VAL A 572 20.94 -16.15 -15.84
C VAL A 572 21.18 -17.65 -16.06
N GLN A 573 20.20 -18.52 -15.73
CA GLN A 573 20.30 -19.94 -16.05
C GLN A 573 20.00 -20.27 -17.52
N THR A 574 19.38 -19.37 -18.30
CA THR A 574 19.08 -19.65 -19.72
C THR A 574 20.35 -19.61 -20.58
N GLY A 575 21.32 -18.76 -20.24
CA GLY A 575 22.55 -18.66 -21.01
C GLY A 575 23.61 -17.72 -20.40
N ARG A 576 24.76 -17.64 -21.07
CA ARG A 576 25.88 -16.78 -20.63
C ARG A 576 25.66 -15.30 -20.97
N ASN A 577 24.99 -15.00 -22.09
CA ASN A 577 24.75 -13.63 -22.53
C ASN A 577 23.87 -12.87 -21.52
N GLU A 578 22.95 -13.59 -20.90
CA GLU A 578 22.05 -13.14 -19.84
C GLU A 578 22.82 -12.76 -18.57
N GLY A 579 23.79 -13.58 -18.17
CA GLY A 579 24.72 -13.26 -17.08
C GLY A 579 25.53 -11.99 -17.37
N SER A 580 26.16 -11.94 -18.54
CA SER A 580 26.91 -10.77 -19.02
C SER A 580 26.06 -9.50 -19.06
N PHE A 581 24.81 -9.62 -19.51
CA PHE A 581 23.85 -8.52 -19.56
C PHE A 581 23.56 -7.93 -18.18
N LEU A 582 23.35 -8.77 -17.16
CA LEU A 582 23.15 -8.27 -15.79
C LEU A 582 24.41 -7.60 -15.22
N VAL A 583 25.61 -8.11 -15.57
CA VAL A 583 26.89 -7.50 -15.15
C VAL A 583 27.06 -6.10 -15.75
N VAL A 584 26.84 -5.93 -17.07
CA VAL A 584 26.93 -4.62 -17.75
C VAL A 584 25.99 -3.59 -17.12
N ASN A 585 24.84 -4.03 -16.60
CA ASN A 585 23.82 -3.18 -15.99
C ASN A 585 24.00 -2.99 -14.46
N SER A 586 25.21 -3.18 -13.93
CA SER A 586 25.58 -2.95 -12.51
C SER A 586 24.70 -3.71 -11.49
N VAL A 587 24.14 -4.86 -11.88
CA VAL A 587 23.32 -5.69 -10.98
C VAL A 587 24.17 -6.24 -9.83
N VAL A 588 25.44 -6.57 -10.09
CA VAL A 588 26.37 -7.09 -9.07
C VAL A 588 26.54 -6.08 -7.93
N GLY A 589 26.98 -4.86 -8.23
CA GLY A 589 27.18 -3.84 -7.20
C GLY A 589 25.89 -3.45 -6.51
N ALA A 590 24.76 -3.38 -7.24
CA ALA A 590 23.47 -3.09 -6.64
C ALA A 590 23.02 -4.16 -5.62
N ILE A 591 23.16 -5.45 -5.94
CA ILE A 591 22.87 -6.54 -4.97
C ILE A 591 23.78 -6.42 -3.74
N VAL A 592 25.09 -6.22 -3.94
CA VAL A 592 26.03 -6.14 -2.81
C VAL A 592 25.79 -4.88 -1.97
N ALA A 593 25.43 -3.76 -2.59
CA ALA A 593 25.09 -2.52 -1.88
C ALA A 593 23.81 -2.68 -1.06
N LEU A 594 22.81 -3.40 -1.58
CA LEU A 594 21.60 -3.75 -0.84
C LEU A 594 21.91 -4.67 0.37
N LEU A 595 22.81 -5.65 0.22
CA LEU A 595 23.23 -6.55 1.30
C LEU A 595 24.04 -5.83 2.40
N THR A 596 24.91 -4.90 2.02
CA THR A 596 25.85 -4.22 2.93
C THR A 596 25.32 -2.91 3.52
N GLY A 597 24.13 -2.47 3.08
CA GLY A 597 23.56 -1.17 3.45
C GLY A 597 24.30 0.01 2.82
N LEU A 598 24.98 -0.21 1.70
CA LEU A 598 25.69 0.81 0.91
C LEU A 598 24.85 1.26 -0.30
N GLY A 599 23.52 1.16 -0.24
CA GLY A 599 22.63 1.49 -1.36
C GLY A 599 22.84 2.90 -1.95
N SER A 600 23.29 3.85 -1.13
CA SER A 600 23.61 5.21 -1.57
C SER A 600 24.87 5.31 -2.44
N THR A 601 25.72 4.29 -2.51
CA THR A 601 26.95 4.32 -3.33
C THR A 601 26.73 3.78 -4.74
N GLN A 602 25.57 3.18 -5.01
CA GLN A 602 25.27 2.54 -6.29
C GLN A 602 24.28 3.36 -7.12
N PRO A 603 24.66 3.85 -8.32
CA PRO A 603 23.80 4.69 -9.16
C PRO A 603 22.44 4.07 -9.47
N LEU A 604 22.39 2.76 -9.73
CA LEU A 604 21.16 2.03 -10.03
C LEU A 604 20.11 2.17 -8.93
N LEU A 605 20.54 2.22 -7.66
CA LEU A 605 19.66 2.31 -6.50
C LEU A 605 19.26 3.76 -6.15
N GLN A 606 19.97 4.75 -6.70
CA GLN A 606 19.71 6.17 -6.44
C GLN A 606 18.53 6.75 -7.25
N LEU A 607 18.16 6.10 -8.36
CA LEU A 607 17.25 6.66 -9.37
C LEU A 607 15.82 7.00 -8.86
N GLN A 608 15.36 6.36 -7.79
CA GLN A 608 14.01 6.52 -7.21
C GLN A 608 13.98 7.17 -5.81
N LEU A 609 15.14 7.49 -5.21
CA LEU A 609 15.24 8.15 -3.90
C LEU A 609 14.67 9.58 -3.88
N LYS A 610 14.28 10.13 -5.05
CA LYS A 610 13.66 11.46 -5.19
C LYS A 610 12.13 11.48 -5.11
N LYS A 611 11.42 10.35 -5.23
CA LYS A 611 9.94 10.32 -5.28
C LYS A 611 9.26 9.86 -3.98
N HIS A 612 9.91 9.03 -3.18
CA HIS A 612 9.37 8.55 -1.91
C HIS A 612 10.30 8.92 -0.75
N LYS A 613 9.76 9.59 0.28
CA LYS A 613 10.50 9.85 1.52
C LYS A 613 10.94 8.50 2.10
N PRO A 614 12.25 8.23 2.26
CA PRO A 614 12.73 6.96 2.79
C PRO A 614 12.36 6.90 4.27
N LYS A 615 11.24 6.24 4.60
CA LYS A 615 10.80 6.10 6.00
C LYS A 615 11.56 5.01 6.77
N GLN A 616 12.44 4.23 6.13
CA GLN A 616 13.31 3.28 6.82
C GLN A 616 14.53 2.98 5.94
N ILE A 617 15.73 3.31 6.41
CA ILE A 617 16.95 2.67 5.90
C ILE A 617 16.87 1.22 6.36
N LEU A 618 16.77 0.28 5.41
CA LEU A 618 16.62 -1.15 5.68
C LEU A 618 17.71 -1.68 6.62
N LYS A 619 17.29 -2.55 7.55
CA LYS A 619 18.18 -3.52 8.19
C LYS A 619 18.63 -4.52 7.11
N ARG A 620 19.94 -4.75 7.01
CA ARG A 620 20.66 -5.58 6.01
C ARG A 620 19.86 -6.76 5.46
N ILE A 621 19.94 -6.99 4.14
CA ILE A 621 19.42 -8.21 3.50
C ILE A 621 20.21 -9.44 3.97
N ASP A 622 19.53 -10.54 4.27
CA ASP A 622 20.18 -11.83 4.52
C ASP A 622 20.67 -12.43 3.20
N LEU A 623 21.91 -12.92 3.19
CA LEU A 623 22.54 -13.53 2.03
C LEU A 623 21.94 -14.92 1.79
N SER A 624 20.75 -14.95 1.21
CA SER A 624 20.04 -16.19 0.90
C SER A 624 20.80 -17.04 -0.12
N VAL A 625 20.54 -18.35 -0.10
CA VAL A 625 21.07 -19.30 -1.09
C VAL A 625 20.87 -18.82 -2.53
N THR A 626 19.69 -18.26 -2.85
CA THR A 626 19.35 -17.77 -4.19
C THR A 626 20.26 -16.60 -4.59
N ILE A 627 20.41 -15.62 -3.71
CA ILE A 627 21.24 -14.43 -3.95
C ILE A 627 22.71 -14.83 -4.07
N LEU A 628 23.17 -15.75 -3.23
CA LEU A 628 24.55 -16.23 -3.27
C LEU A 628 24.85 -17.00 -4.56
N LYS A 629 23.92 -17.85 -5.02
CA LYS A 629 24.04 -18.54 -6.32
C LYS A 629 24.07 -17.54 -7.47
N LEU A 630 23.18 -16.54 -7.46
CA LEU A 630 23.15 -15.47 -8.46
C LEU A 630 24.47 -14.71 -8.49
N LEU A 631 24.93 -14.18 -7.34
CA LEU A 631 26.21 -13.48 -7.24
C LEU A 631 27.38 -14.35 -7.69
N SER A 632 27.38 -15.65 -7.37
CA SER A 632 28.43 -16.57 -7.78
C SER A 632 28.49 -16.78 -9.30
N VAL A 633 27.35 -16.70 -10.00
CA VAL A 633 27.35 -16.74 -11.46
C VAL A 633 27.77 -15.39 -12.02
N LEU A 634 27.15 -14.29 -11.58
CA LEU A 634 27.41 -12.95 -12.11
C LEU A 634 28.85 -12.49 -11.91
N ILE A 635 29.42 -12.66 -10.72
CA ILE A 635 30.82 -12.31 -10.44
C ILE A 635 31.78 -13.09 -11.34
N ARG A 636 31.44 -14.31 -11.74
CA ARG A 636 32.29 -15.11 -12.64
C ARG A 636 32.08 -14.81 -14.14
N CYS A 637 31.10 -13.99 -14.49
CA CYS A 637 30.96 -13.44 -15.84
C CYS A 637 31.92 -12.25 -16.07
N SER A 638 32.48 -11.67 -15.00
CA SER A 638 33.49 -10.62 -15.08
C SER A 638 34.92 -11.13 -14.90
N LEU A 639 35.90 -10.27 -15.19
CA LEU A 639 37.28 -10.47 -14.73
C LEU A 639 37.38 -10.29 -13.21
N PRO A 640 38.37 -10.94 -12.55
CA PRO A 640 38.67 -10.66 -11.16
C PRO A 640 38.87 -9.17 -10.92
N PRO A 641 38.29 -8.59 -9.85
CA PRO A 641 38.20 -7.15 -9.69
C PRO A 641 39.54 -6.43 -9.42
N ALA A 642 40.58 -7.18 -9.09
CA ALA A 642 41.95 -6.67 -8.95
C ALA A 642 42.94 -7.82 -9.18
N MET A 643 43.79 -7.72 -10.20
CA MET A 643 44.89 -8.65 -10.44
C MET A 643 46.22 -7.89 -10.31
N ASP A 644 47.05 -8.30 -9.37
CA ASP A 644 48.35 -7.65 -9.09
C ASP A 644 49.48 -8.26 -9.94
N VAL A 645 49.27 -9.46 -10.47
CA VAL A 645 50.21 -10.15 -11.36
C VAL A 645 49.85 -9.82 -12.81
N LYS A 646 50.77 -9.18 -13.53
CA LYS A 646 50.60 -8.85 -14.95
C LYS A 646 50.85 -10.10 -15.81
N ALA A 647 50.04 -10.30 -16.85
CA ALA A 647 50.36 -11.26 -17.89
C ALA A 647 51.66 -10.84 -18.61
N ASP A 648 52.53 -11.81 -18.86
CA ASP A 648 53.70 -11.68 -19.73
C ASP A 648 53.58 -12.70 -20.87
N ASP A 649 54.21 -12.43 -22.01
CA ASP A 649 54.17 -13.29 -23.20
C ASP A 649 54.73 -14.69 -22.93
N GLU A 650 55.62 -14.84 -21.93
CA GLU A 650 56.13 -16.14 -21.46
C GLU A 650 55.17 -16.86 -20.48
N HIS A 651 54.28 -16.15 -19.81
CA HIS A 651 53.40 -16.67 -18.75
C HIS A 651 51.98 -16.07 -18.87
N PRO A 652 51.16 -16.54 -19.82
CA PRO A 652 49.79 -16.05 -19.98
C PRO A 652 48.98 -16.33 -18.72
N LEU A 653 48.15 -15.36 -18.30
CA LEU A 653 47.19 -15.53 -17.21
C LEU A 653 46.14 -16.56 -17.64
N ILE A 654 46.34 -17.83 -17.27
CA ILE A 654 45.36 -18.88 -17.50
C ILE A 654 44.29 -18.76 -16.42
N LEU A 655 43.18 -18.14 -16.80
CA LEU A 655 41.97 -18.18 -15.99
C LEU A 655 41.54 -19.65 -15.79
N PRO A 656 41.06 -20.03 -14.59
CA PRO A 656 40.55 -21.36 -14.33
C PRO A 656 39.54 -21.79 -15.39
N SER A 657 39.49 -23.08 -15.76
CA SER A 657 38.55 -23.59 -16.78
C SER A 657 37.06 -23.34 -16.47
N ASN A 658 36.73 -22.95 -15.23
CA ASN A 658 35.41 -22.50 -14.78
C ASN A 658 35.20 -20.97 -14.81
N MET A 659 36.15 -20.23 -15.40
CA MET A 659 36.15 -18.78 -15.69
C MET A 659 36.40 -18.64 -17.20
N ALA A 660 35.33 -18.30 -17.95
CA ALA A 660 35.26 -18.43 -19.41
C ALA A 660 36.12 -17.41 -20.19
N HIS A 661 36.27 -17.60 -21.51
CA HIS A 661 37.19 -16.83 -22.38
C HIS A 661 36.69 -15.43 -22.81
N ASP A 662 35.44 -15.05 -22.52
CA ASP A 662 34.85 -13.74 -22.87
C ASP A 662 34.26 -13.07 -21.62
N HIS A 663 34.96 -12.10 -21.07
CA HIS A 663 34.58 -11.42 -19.83
C HIS A 663 33.97 -10.04 -20.07
N VAL A 664 33.10 -9.62 -19.15
CA VAL A 664 32.58 -8.26 -19.07
C VAL A 664 33.29 -7.50 -17.95
N ASP A 665 33.71 -6.27 -18.21
CA ASP A 665 34.29 -5.41 -17.19
C ASP A 665 33.21 -4.91 -16.21
N LEU A 666 33.51 -5.03 -14.91
CA LEU A 666 32.69 -4.44 -13.85
C LEU A 666 32.85 -2.92 -13.84
N THR A 667 31.81 -2.19 -13.44
CA THR A 667 31.94 -0.74 -13.26
C THR A 667 32.81 -0.42 -12.05
N PRO A 668 33.52 0.74 -12.00
CA PRO A 668 34.29 1.13 -10.83
C PRO A 668 33.49 1.10 -9.51
N ALA A 669 32.20 1.45 -9.57
CA ALA A 669 31.31 1.39 -8.41
C ALA A 669 31.06 -0.06 -7.95
N ASP A 670 30.93 -1.02 -8.87
CA ASP A 670 30.81 -2.44 -8.54
C ASP A 670 32.09 -2.96 -7.84
N HIS A 671 33.28 -2.57 -8.34
CA HIS A 671 34.56 -2.90 -7.71
C HIS A 671 34.63 -2.42 -6.26
N ASP A 672 34.27 -1.15 -6.00
CA ASP A 672 34.33 -0.57 -4.64
C ASP A 672 33.44 -1.32 -3.64
N VAL A 673 32.24 -1.71 -4.06
CA VAL A 673 31.28 -2.39 -3.20
C VAL A 673 31.67 -3.86 -2.98
N LEU A 674 32.17 -4.55 -4.01
CA LEU A 674 32.67 -5.93 -3.94
C LEU A 674 33.91 -6.08 -3.04
N LEU A 675 34.74 -5.04 -2.97
CA LEU A 675 35.96 -5.05 -2.15
C LEU A 675 35.74 -4.42 -0.77
N SER A 676 34.51 -4.08 -0.42
CA SER A 676 34.19 -3.51 0.90
C SER A 676 34.38 -4.54 2.03
N GLU A 677 34.93 -4.07 3.16
CA GLU A 677 35.10 -4.88 4.37
C GLU A 677 33.77 -5.51 4.84
N ARG A 678 32.66 -4.80 4.64
CA ARG A 678 31.32 -5.29 4.98
C ARG A 678 30.93 -6.51 4.17
N PHE A 679 31.20 -6.52 2.86
CA PHE A 679 30.87 -7.66 2.02
C PHE A 679 31.78 -8.86 2.31
N ILE A 680 33.08 -8.61 2.50
CA ILE A 680 34.05 -9.66 2.91
C ILE A 680 33.60 -10.29 4.23
N THR A 681 33.24 -9.50 5.23
CA THR A 681 32.74 -9.99 6.53
C THR A 681 31.47 -10.82 6.37
N LEU A 682 30.51 -10.34 5.56
CA LEU A 682 29.25 -11.03 5.27
C LEU A 682 29.50 -12.41 4.64
N LEU A 683 30.37 -12.48 3.62
CA LEU A 683 30.76 -13.74 2.98
C LEU A 683 31.43 -14.68 3.98
N THR A 684 32.40 -14.19 4.75
CA THR A 684 33.14 -14.98 5.74
C THR A 684 32.21 -15.57 6.79
N GLN A 685 31.33 -14.76 7.39
CA GLN A 685 30.40 -15.20 8.43
C GLN A 685 29.37 -16.23 7.92
N ARG A 686 29.05 -16.22 6.61
CA ARG A 686 28.11 -17.20 6.03
C ARG A 686 28.70 -18.62 5.94
N ALA A 687 30.02 -18.78 6.03
CA ALA A 687 30.68 -20.09 6.02
C ALA A 687 30.54 -20.88 7.35
N ASN A 688 29.36 -20.88 7.98
CA ASN A 688 29.08 -21.51 9.28
C ASN A 688 28.93 -23.03 9.25
N HIS A 689 28.47 -23.59 8.13
CA HIS A 689 28.31 -25.03 7.93
C HIS A 689 28.66 -25.38 6.48
N TYR A 690 29.02 -26.64 6.23
CA TYR A 690 28.99 -27.15 4.86
C TYR A 690 27.51 -27.27 4.48
N THR A 691 27.07 -26.52 3.47
CA THR A 691 25.67 -26.48 3.01
C THR A 691 25.63 -26.30 1.50
N LYS A 692 24.43 -26.22 0.92
CA LYS A 692 24.22 -25.84 -0.49
C LYS A 692 24.79 -24.47 -0.88
N GLU A 693 25.19 -23.66 0.10
CA GLU A 693 25.81 -22.33 -0.10
C GLU A 693 27.34 -22.40 -0.21
N THR A 694 27.97 -23.49 0.25
CA THR A 694 29.44 -23.58 0.33
C THR A 694 30.09 -23.48 -1.05
N LYS A 695 29.55 -24.16 -2.06
CA LYS A 695 30.13 -24.12 -3.42
C LYS A 695 30.03 -22.71 -4.04
N PRO A 696 28.86 -22.05 -4.06
CA PRO A 696 28.76 -20.65 -4.50
C PRO A 696 29.72 -19.69 -3.78
N LEU A 697 29.85 -19.82 -2.45
CA LEU A 697 30.77 -19.01 -1.64
C LEU A 697 32.24 -19.27 -2.02
N GLU A 698 32.65 -20.54 -2.11
CA GLU A 698 34.00 -20.92 -2.55
C GLU A 698 34.32 -20.35 -3.93
N GLN A 699 33.35 -20.38 -4.86
CA GLN A 699 33.49 -19.81 -6.20
C GLN A 699 33.67 -18.29 -6.18
N ILE A 700 32.92 -17.56 -5.33
CA ILE A 700 33.07 -16.11 -5.18
C ILE A 700 34.45 -15.77 -4.62
N VAL A 701 34.82 -16.37 -3.48
CA VAL A 701 36.11 -16.11 -2.82
C VAL A 701 37.28 -16.45 -3.76
N SER A 702 37.21 -17.58 -4.45
CA SER A 702 38.26 -17.99 -5.40
C SER A 702 38.39 -17.02 -6.57
N HIS A 703 37.27 -16.46 -7.05
CA HIS A 703 37.28 -15.50 -8.14
C HIS A 703 37.83 -14.14 -7.70
N LEU A 704 37.37 -13.60 -6.55
CA LEU A 704 37.80 -12.30 -6.05
C LEU A 704 39.30 -12.27 -5.69
N CYS A 705 39.86 -13.38 -5.22
CA CYS A 705 41.25 -13.47 -4.79
C CYS A 705 42.22 -13.99 -5.86
N TRP A 706 41.74 -14.33 -7.06
CA TRP A 706 42.56 -14.86 -8.15
C TRP A 706 43.62 -13.85 -8.58
N GLU A 707 44.90 -14.24 -8.51
CA GLU A 707 46.05 -13.40 -8.89
C GLU A 707 46.07 -12.02 -8.18
N SER A 708 45.47 -11.94 -6.99
CA SER A 708 45.29 -10.70 -6.23
C SER A 708 45.94 -10.79 -4.84
N ARG A 709 47.06 -10.07 -4.64
CA ARG A 709 47.67 -9.87 -3.32
C ARG A 709 46.81 -8.96 -2.47
N ARG A 710 46.31 -7.86 -3.04
CA ARG A 710 45.50 -6.86 -2.34
C ARG A 710 44.22 -7.47 -1.77
N VAL A 711 43.45 -8.18 -2.58
CA VAL A 711 42.18 -8.76 -2.14
C VAL A 711 42.42 -9.95 -1.21
N THR A 712 43.42 -10.79 -1.50
CA THR A 712 43.85 -11.87 -0.58
C THR A 712 44.20 -11.28 0.80
N ALA A 713 44.98 -10.20 0.87
CA ALA A 713 45.35 -9.56 2.12
C ALA A 713 44.14 -9.06 2.91
N ALA A 714 43.16 -8.43 2.26
CA ALA A 714 41.92 -7.97 2.92
C ALA A 714 41.12 -9.13 3.53
N PHE A 715 40.99 -10.26 2.81
CA PHE A 715 40.38 -11.46 3.37
C PHE A 715 41.19 -12.02 4.53
N LEU A 716 42.53 -12.07 4.44
CA LEU A 716 43.38 -12.56 5.53
C LEU A 716 43.27 -11.67 6.77
N GLU A 717 43.28 -10.35 6.63
CA GLU A 717 43.08 -9.43 7.76
C GLU A 717 41.73 -9.66 8.44
N ASN A 718 40.66 -9.80 7.66
CA ASN A 718 39.32 -10.12 8.18
C ASN A 718 39.29 -11.47 8.93
N ILE A 719 39.94 -12.49 8.35
CA ILE A 719 40.06 -13.83 8.94
C ILE A 719 40.82 -13.79 10.26
N MET A 720 41.98 -13.16 10.27
CA MET A 720 42.84 -13.08 11.45
C MET A 720 42.17 -12.28 12.57
N HIS A 721 41.59 -11.13 12.25
CA HIS A 721 40.84 -10.32 13.20
C HIS A 721 39.66 -11.09 13.79
N GLY A 722 38.90 -11.81 12.96
CA GLY A 722 37.78 -12.65 13.40
C GLY A 722 38.22 -13.77 14.34
N ILE A 723 39.29 -14.49 14.02
CA ILE A 723 39.82 -15.56 14.91
C ILE A 723 40.32 -14.97 16.24
N GLU A 724 40.92 -13.79 16.22
CA GLU A 724 41.41 -13.10 17.41
C GLU A 724 40.27 -12.54 18.29
N ALA A 725 39.23 -11.98 17.69
CA ALA A 725 38.12 -11.35 18.39
C ALA A 725 37.07 -12.36 18.89
N GLU A 726 36.66 -13.31 18.05
CA GLU A 726 35.49 -14.16 18.29
C GLU A 726 35.78 -15.37 19.18
N ASP A 727 34.77 -15.86 19.92
CA ASP A 727 34.91 -17.06 20.74
C ASP A 727 34.61 -18.35 19.95
N HIS A 728 34.90 -19.50 20.56
CA HIS A 728 34.92 -20.81 19.91
C HIS A 728 33.70 -21.24 19.07
N HIS A 729 32.52 -20.68 19.29
CA HIS A 729 31.32 -21.01 18.51
C HIS A 729 31.29 -20.28 17.16
N ASP A 730 31.98 -19.14 17.06
CA ASP A 730 31.93 -18.24 15.90
C ASP A 730 33.26 -18.18 15.11
N VAL A 731 34.31 -18.87 15.56
CA VAL A 731 35.62 -18.90 14.84
C VAL A 731 35.64 -19.76 13.58
N LYS A 732 34.74 -20.74 13.45
CA LYS A 732 34.77 -21.71 12.33
C LYS A 732 34.64 -21.10 10.93
N PRO A 733 33.78 -20.10 10.68
CA PRO A 733 33.63 -19.51 9.34
C PRO A 733 34.91 -18.89 8.80
N TYR A 734 35.74 -18.30 9.67
CA TYR A 734 37.03 -17.76 9.31
C TYR A 734 38.00 -18.85 8.83
N PHE A 735 38.08 -19.98 9.54
CA PHE A 735 38.87 -21.14 9.09
C PHE A 735 38.34 -21.76 7.79
N ARG A 736 37.03 -21.77 7.58
CA ARG A 736 36.44 -22.29 6.33
C ARG A 736 36.70 -21.36 5.15
N THR A 737 36.65 -20.05 5.37
CA THR A 737 37.02 -19.06 4.34
C THR A 737 38.51 -19.15 4.02
N LEU A 738 39.36 -19.35 5.04
CA LEU A 738 40.78 -19.64 4.85
C LEU A 738 41.00 -20.94 4.04
N ASN A 739 40.23 -22.00 4.32
CA ASN A 739 40.27 -23.22 3.51
C ASN A 739 39.94 -22.94 2.03
N SER A 740 38.99 -22.04 1.74
CA SER A 740 38.67 -21.61 0.37
C SER A 740 39.85 -20.88 -0.28
N LEU A 741 40.50 -19.96 0.43
CA LEU A 741 41.68 -19.24 -0.06
C LEU A 741 42.85 -20.18 -0.39
N LEU A 742 43.10 -21.18 0.46
CA LEU A 742 44.18 -22.14 0.26
C LEU A 742 43.91 -23.15 -0.87
N LYS A 743 42.66 -23.26 -1.36
CA LYS A 743 42.31 -24.08 -2.54
C LYS A 743 42.65 -23.40 -3.87
N ILE A 744 42.90 -22.09 -3.87
CA ILE A 744 43.19 -21.32 -5.08
C ILE A 744 44.54 -21.77 -5.63
N ARG A 745 44.57 -22.16 -6.91
CA ARG A 745 45.74 -22.69 -7.60
C ARG A 745 46.24 -21.72 -8.68
N ASP A 746 46.61 -20.53 -8.25
CA ASP A 746 47.19 -19.47 -9.06
C ASP A 746 48.68 -19.29 -8.75
N SER A 747 49.36 -18.32 -9.38
CA SER A 747 50.79 -18.08 -9.17
C SER A 747 51.13 -17.69 -7.73
N LEU A 748 50.16 -17.12 -7.01
CA LEU A 748 50.29 -16.66 -5.62
C LEU A 748 50.02 -17.74 -4.58
N ALA A 749 49.70 -18.98 -4.96
CA ALA A 749 49.27 -20.02 -4.03
C ALA A 749 50.28 -20.31 -2.90
N VAL A 750 51.57 -20.38 -3.22
CA VAL A 750 52.64 -20.66 -2.23
C VAL A 750 52.82 -19.49 -1.27
N GLU A 751 52.81 -18.26 -1.80
CA GLU A 751 52.91 -17.05 -0.99
C GLU A 751 51.70 -16.91 -0.07
N ARG A 752 50.49 -17.06 -0.63
CA ARG A 752 49.23 -17.02 0.12
C ARG A 752 49.25 -18.02 1.26
N LEU A 753 49.72 -19.25 1.02
CA LEU A 753 49.85 -20.27 2.05
C LEU A 753 50.81 -19.82 3.16
N THR A 754 51.99 -19.32 2.78
CA THR A 754 53.04 -18.92 3.73
C THR A 754 52.61 -17.74 4.60
N ASP A 755 52.06 -16.67 3.99
CA ASP A 755 51.58 -15.49 4.70
C ASP A 755 50.40 -15.83 5.63
N SER A 756 49.44 -16.61 5.12
CA SER A 756 48.28 -17.06 5.90
C SER A 756 48.69 -17.83 7.15
N LEU A 757 49.59 -18.81 7.02
CA LEU A 757 50.00 -19.66 8.14
C LEU A 757 50.90 -18.93 9.12
N THR A 758 51.74 -18.01 8.65
CA THR A 758 52.56 -17.16 9.53
C THR A 758 51.67 -16.30 10.43
N LYS A 759 50.68 -15.60 9.84
CA LYS A 759 49.72 -14.78 10.58
C LYS A 759 48.84 -15.64 11.50
N LEU A 760 48.34 -16.77 11.01
CA LEU A 760 47.50 -17.68 11.78
C LEU A 760 48.24 -18.23 13.01
N ALA A 761 49.50 -18.64 12.87
CA ALA A 761 50.31 -19.14 13.97
C ALA A 761 50.51 -18.08 15.06
N ALA A 762 50.74 -16.82 14.66
CA ALA A 762 50.87 -15.69 15.59
C ALA A 762 49.55 -15.41 16.35
N VAL A 763 48.42 -15.32 15.64
CA VAL A 763 47.09 -15.10 16.26
C VAL A 763 46.70 -16.26 17.17
N MET A 764 46.95 -17.51 16.76
CA MET A 764 46.69 -18.66 17.62
C MET A 764 47.57 -18.67 18.88
N ALA A 765 48.80 -18.18 18.78
CA ALA A 765 49.68 -18.05 19.92
C ALA A 765 49.24 -16.92 20.89
N SER A 766 48.74 -15.79 20.38
CA SER A 766 48.27 -14.68 21.23
C SER A 766 47.05 -15.03 22.07
N GLN A 767 46.18 -15.93 21.58
CA GLN A 767 44.94 -16.31 22.26
C GLN A 767 45.03 -17.52 23.21
N GLN A 768 46.24 -18.06 23.48
CA GLN A 768 46.46 -19.24 24.34
C GLN A 768 45.85 -19.15 25.74
N ARG A 769 45.55 -17.93 26.22
CA ARG A 769 44.86 -17.68 27.48
C ARG A 769 43.42 -18.22 27.49
N TYR A 770 42.78 -18.36 26.33
CA TYR A 770 41.37 -18.77 26.21
C TYR A 770 41.27 -20.22 25.72
N TYR A 771 40.86 -21.13 26.62
CA TYR A 771 40.88 -22.57 26.38
C TYR A 771 40.01 -22.98 25.18
N LYS A 772 38.71 -22.64 25.18
CA LYS A 772 37.77 -23.09 24.14
C LYS A 772 38.13 -22.56 22.75
N ALA A 773 38.54 -21.28 22.65
CA ALA A 773 38.94 -20.67 21.38
C ALA A 773 40.22 -21.32 20.82
N THR A 774 41.22 -21.54 21.68
CA THR A 774 42.48 -22.20 21.30
C THR A 774 42.25 -23.66 20.91
N GLU A 775 41.48 -24.42 21.70
CA GLU A 775 41.10 -25.81 21.43
C GLU A 775 40.42 -25.94 20.05
N THR A 776 39.46 -25.07 19.78
CA THR A 776 38.70 -25.10 18.51
C THR A 776 39.59 -24.70 17.33
N SER A 777 40.46 -23.70 17.51
CA SER A 777 41.44 -23.29 16.50
C SER A 777 42.44 -24.40 16.17
N LEU A 778 42.88 -25.18 17.17
CA LEU A 778 43.73 -26.36 16.97
C LEU A 778 43.00 -27.48 16.20
N ASP A 779 41.73 -27.75 16.50
CA ASP A 779 40.92 -28.70 15.72
C ASP A 779 40.76 -28.24 14.26
N MET A 780 40.50 -26.95 14.03
CA MET A 780 40.38 -26.38 12.68
C MET A 780 41.71 -26.39 11.92
N LEU A 781 42.83 -26.06 12.56
CA LEU A 781 44.16 -26.16 11.97
C LEU A 781 44.49 -27.60 11.56
N ALA A 782 44.15 -28.58 12.41
CA ALA A 782 44.34 -29.99 12.06
C ALA A 782 43.51 -30.41 10.85
N ARG A 783 42.27 -29.89 10.71
CA ARG A 783 41.43 -30.13 9.52
C ARG A 783 41.99 -29.44 8.27
N LEU A 784 42.58 -28.25 8.39
CA LEU A 784 43.27 -27.58 7.28
C LEU A 784 44.47 -28.41 6.81
N ALA A 785 45.31 -28.86 7.73
CA ALA A 785 46.47 -29.70 7.43
C ALA A 785 46.09 -31.05 6.77
N LYS A 786 44.93 -31.61 7.13
CA LYS A 786 44.37 -32.80 6.46
C LYS A 786 44.00 -32.52 4.99
N ARG A 787 43.52 -31.31 4.66
CA ARG A 787 43.01 -30.96 3.31
C ARG A 787 44.10 -30.43 2.39
N HIS A 788 45.15 -29.84 2.96
CA HIS A 788 46.21 -29.16 2.24
C HIS A 788 47.57 -29.70 2.67
N SER A 789 48.21 -30.48 1.80
CA SER A 789 49.55 -31.03 2.07
C SER A 789 50.58 -29.93 2.36
N GLY A 790 50.48 -28.78 1.68
CA GLY A 790 51.34 -27.62 1.94
C GLY A 790 51.21 -27.06 3.35
N VAL A 791 50.02 -27.13 3.96
CA VAL A 791 49.82 -26.69 5.36
C VAL A 791 50.55 -27.63 6.31
N ALA A 792 50.42 -28.95 6.11
CA ALA A 792 51.15 -29.93 6.91
C ALA A 792 52.68 -29.76 6.74
N GLN A 793 53.15 -29.55 5.51
CA GLN A 793 54.56 -29.29 5.22
C GLN A 793 55.07 -28.04 5.92
N TRP A 794 54.37 -26.91 5.79
CA TRP A 794 54.78 -25.64 6.42
C TRP A 794 54.84 -25.75 7.95
N LEU A 795 53.90 -26.47 8.57
CA LEU A 795 53.89 -26.70 10.02
C LEU A 795 55.10 -27.53 10.49
N ARG A 796 55.58 -28.46 9.67
CA ARG A 796 56.80 -29.25 9.95
C ARG A 796 58.05 -28.39 9.82
N GLU A 797 58.15 -27.60 8.76
CA GLU A 797 59.27 -26.68 8.52
C GLU A 797 59.35 -25.61 9.63
N ASN A 798 58.20 -25.18 10.17
CA ASN A 798 58.08 -24.17 11.22
C ASN A 798 57.80 -24.78 12.61
N ARG A 799 58.31 -25.98 12.89
CA ARG A 799 58.04 -26.72 14.14
C ARG A 799 58.42 -25.95 15.40
N GLN A 800 59.45 -25.11 15.36
CA GLN A 800 59.85 -24.28 16.51
C GLN A 800 58.74 -23.32 16.94
N SER A 801 58.12 -22.65 15.97
CA SER A 801 57.00 -21.71 16.19
C SER A 801 55.70 -22.42 16.55
N CYS A 802 55.52 -23.68 16.14
CA CYS A 802 54.28 -24.45 16.37
C CYS A 802 54.36 -25.40 17.59
N GLY A 803 55.54 -25.62 18.16
CA GLY A 803 55.75 -26.59 19.24
C GLY A 803 55.02 -26.28 20.55
N TRP A 804 54.54 -25.04 20.73
CA TRP A 804 53.70 -24.68 21.87
C TRP A 804 52.37 -25.45 21.87
N MET A 805 51.83 -25.82 20.71
CA MET A 805 50.51 -26.45 20.58
C MET A 805 50.45 -27.78 21.33
N GLU A 806 51.48 -28.61 21.18
CA GLU A 806 51.61 -29.88 21.89
C GLU A 806 51.75 -29.66 23.41
N LYS A 807 52.66 -28.76 23.80
CA LYS A 807 52.92 -28.43 25.21
C LYS A 807 51.66 -27.90 25.89
N TRP A 808 50.92 -27.03 25.20
CA TRP A 808 49.69 -26.42 25.68
C TRP A 808 48.59 -27.47 25.91
N LEU A 809 48.39 -28.40 24.97
CA LEU A 809 47.43 -29.50 25.15
C LEU A 809 47.79 -30.38 26.35
N VAL A 810 49.07 -30.74 26.51
CA VAL A 810 49.53 -31.57 27.64
C VAL A 810 49.35 -30.85 28.98
N ALA A 811 49.61 -29.54 29.02
CA ALA A 811 49.50 -28.72 30.23
C ALA A 811 48.07 -28.59 30.81
N HIS A 812 47.05 -28.94 30.03
CA HIS A 812 45.63 -28.87 30.46
C HIS A 812 45.07 -30.23 30.90
N ARG A 813 45.88 -31.29 30.95
CA ARG A 813 45.42 -32.65 31.25
C ARG A 813 45.16 -32.85 32.75
N GLY A 814 44.08 -33.56 33.07
CA GLY A 814 43.76 -34.00 34.44
C GLY A 814 43.25 -32.90 35.39
N SER A 815 43.17 -33.23 36.68
CA SER A 815 42.62 -32.36 37.74
C SER A 815 43.50 -31.16 38.08
N ASP A 816 44.79 -31.22 37.75
CA ASP A 816 45.77 -30.17 38.01
C ASP A 816 46.18 -29.44 36.72
N GLY A 817 45.33 -29.45 35.69
CA GLY A 817 45.57 -28.75 34.43
C GLY A 817 45.62 -27.22 34.58
N TYR A 818 46.21 -26.52 33.61
CA TYR A 818 46.34 -25.05 33.61
C TYR A 818 45.02 -24.30 33.80
N LEU A 819 43.92 -24.84 33.27
CA LEU A 819 42.59 -24.24 33.44
C LEU A 819 42.10 -24.39 34.88
N GLN A 820 42.31 -25.56 35.51
CA GLN A 820 41.95 -25.82 36.91
C GLN A 820 42.79 -24.94 37.86
N GLN A 821 44.06 -24.71 37.51
CA GLN A 821 44.96 -23.79 38.22
C GLN A 821 44.71 -22.30 37.92
N ARG A 822 43.70 -21.96 37.12
CA ARG A 822 43.36 -20.59 36.69
C ARG A 822 44.50 -19.84 35.96
N LYS A 823 45.43 -20.58 35.35
CA LYS A 823 46.45 -20.01 34.45
C LYS A 823 45.87 -19.62 33.10
N THR A 824 44.78 -20.27 32.70
CA THR A 824 43.97 -19.96 31.51
C THR A 824 42.52 -19.71 31.92
N VAL A 825 41.74 -19.13 31.00
CA VAL A 825 40.31 -18.84 31.14
C VAL A 825 39.53 -19.72 30.16
N LEU A 826 38.34 -20.18 30.54
CA LEU A 826 37.58 -21.15 29.74
C LEU A 826 37.13 -20.57 28.39
N VAL A 827 36.59 -19.35 28.38
CA VAL A 827 36.06 -18.64 27.19
C VAL A 827 36.54 -17.18 27.15
N LYS A 828 36.38 -16.52 25.99
CA LYS A 828 36.65 -15.07 25.85
C LYS A 828 35.60 -14.21 26.60
N PRO A 829 35.93 -12.95 26.98
CA PRO A 829 35.05 -12.08 27.77
C PRO A 829 33.67 -11.82 27.16
N ASN A 830 33.58 -11.74 25.83
CA ASN A 830 32.33 -11.45 25.09
C ASN A 830 31.60 -12.73 24.64
N SER A 831 31.96 -13.90 25.17
CA SER A 831 31.35 -15.17 24.77
C SER A 831 29.86 -15.21 25.12
N THR A 832 29.02 -15.58 24.16
CA THR A 832 27.59 -15.83 24.39
C THR A 832 27.29 -17.31 24.71
N SER A 833 28.33 -18.14 24.82
CA SER A 833 28.17 -19.58 24.97
C SER A 833 27.73 -20.01 26.38
N SER A 834 27.13 -21.20 26.47
CA SER A 834 26.76 -21.81 27.77
C SER A 834 27.97 -22.14 28.65
N TRP A 835 29.19 -22.11 28.11
CA TRP A 835 30.42 -22.39 28.84
C TRP A 835 30.79 -21.28 29.83
N VAL A 836 30.24 -20.07 29.70
CA VAL A 836 30.51 -18.94 30.62
C VAL A 836 30.21 -19.32 32.08
N ASN A 837 29.18 -20.14 32.31
CA ASN A 837 28.71 -20.50 33.65
C ASN A 837 29.29 -21.82 34.18
N VAL A 838 30.19 -22.49 33.42
CA VAL A 838 30.71 -23.81 33.80
C VAL A 838 31.88 -23.65 34.77
N SER A 839 31.76 -24.25 35.95
CA SER A 839 32.87 -24.28 36.92
C SER A 839 34.07 -25.05 36.39
N VAL A 840 35.25 -24.43 36.47
CA VAL A 840 36.54 -25.00 36.03
C VAL A 840 36.95 -26.25 36.82
N THR A 841 36.44 -26.41 38.04
CA THR A 841 36.70 -27.57 38.92
C THR A 841 35.73 -28.72 38.72
N SER A 842 34.74 -28.58 37.83
CA SER A 842 33.74 -29.63 37.62
C SER A 842 34.38 -30.89 37.02
N SER A 843 34.06 -32.05 37.61
CA SER A 843 34.55 -33.35 37.12
C SER A 843 34.10 -33.67 35.69
N GLY A 844 32.94 -33.14 35.29
CA GLY A 844 32.42 -33.20 33.92
C GLY A 844 33.31 -32.46 32.92
N LEU A 845 33.75 -31.24 33.25
CA LEU A 845 34.64 -30.46 32.40
C LEU A 845 36.02 -31.11 32.28
N ILE A 846 36.62 -31.55 33.39
CA ILE A 846 37.93 -32.24 33.39
C ILE A 846 37.89 -33.45 32.45
N LYS A 847 36.85 -34.29 32.56
CA LYS A 847 36.63 -35.43 31.65
C LYS A 847 36.39 -35.00 30.19
N ALA A 848 35.81 -33.83 29.95
CA ALA A 848 35.63 -33.30 28.59
C ALA A 848 36.97 -32.84 27.99
N ILE A 849 37.77 -32.13 28.76
CA ILE A 849 39.12 -31.67 28.40
C ILE A 849 40.02 -32.86 28.08
N ASP A 850 40.06 -33.88 28.96
CA ASP A 850 40.86 -35.08 28.73
C ASP A 850 40.45 -35.83 27.46
N ARG A 851 39.14 -35.89 27.15
CA ARG A 851 38.64 -36.48 25.91
C ARG A 851 39.07 -35.68 24.68
N SER A 852 39.03 -34.35 24.77
CA SER A 852 39.46 -33.49 23.67
C SER A 852 40.97 -33.60 23.42
N ILE A 853 41.79 -33.57 24.47
CA ILE A 853 43.24 -33.76 24.38
C ILE A 853 43.56 -35.13 23.80
N ALA A 854 42.88 -36.20 24.24
CA ALA A 854 43.07 -37.55 23.71
C ALA A 854 42.77 -37.65 22.20
N LYS A 855 41.89 -36.79 21.68
CA LYS A 855 41.55 -36.70 20.25
C LYS A 855 42.52 -35.82 19.47
N LEU A 856 42.86 -34.63 20.00
CA LEU A 856 43.63 -33.61 19.27
C LEU A 856 45.14 -33.85 19.34
N LEU A 857 45.67 -34.30 20.47
CA LEU A 857 47.11 -34.45 20.68
C LEU A 857 47.77 -35.41 19.66
N PRO A 858 47.20 -36.60 19.36
CA PRO A 858 47.75 -37.48 18.33
C PRO A 858 47.74 -36.85 16.93
N ARG A 859 46.69 -36.09 16.60
CA ARG A 859 46.54 -35.42 15.30
C ARG A 859 47.59 -34.33 15.11
N ILE A 860 47.77 -33.48 16.11
CA ILE A 860 48.80 -32.42 16.08
C ILE A 860 50.20 -33.03 16.00
N ARG A 861 50.50 -34.06 16.78
CA ARG A 861 51.77 -34.78 16.70
C ARG A 861 52.03 -35.37 15.33
N SER A 862 51.03 -36.03 14.74
CA SER A 862 51.13 -36.62 13.40
C SER A 862 51.35 -35.57 12.30
N ILE A 863 50.80 -34.36 12.46
CA ILE A 863 51.05 -33.27 11.52
C ILE A 863 52.48 -32.74 11.64
N LEU A 864 52.97 -32.56 12.87
CA LEU A 864 54.31 -32.02 13.17
C LEU A 864 55.45 -33.02 12.96
N ASP A 865 55.14 -34.31 12.90
CA ASP A 865 56.10 -35.39 12.65
C ASP A 865 56.14 -35.72 11.14
N ALA A 866 57.35 -35.81 10.58
CA ALA A 866 57.57 -36.09 9.17
C ALA A 866 57.34 -37.56 8.81
N GLU A 867 57.50 -38.49 9.76
CA GLU A 867 57.39 -39.93 9.55
C GLU A 867 55.98 -40.47 9.86
N ALA A 868 55.13 -39.67 10.49
CA ALA A 868 53.78 -40.06 10.86
C ALA A 868 52.80 -39.92 9.68
N VAL A 869 52.03 -40.98 9.42
CA VAL A 869 50.90 -40.93 8.46
C VAL A 869 49.80 -40.02 9.03
N VAL A 870 49.43 -38.98 8.28
CA VAL A 870 48.33 -38.09 8.66
C VAL A 870 47.03 -38.89 8.67
N GLU A 871 46.41 -38.99 9.84
CA GLU A 871 45.17 -39.74 10.03
C GLU A 871 44.03 -39.13 9.21
N THR A 872 43.43 -39.93 8.31
CA THR A 872 42.31 -39.52 7.47
C THR A 872 40.98 -39.84 8.17
N PHE A 873 40.41 -38.86 8.87
CA PHE A 873 39.11 -38.99 9.54
C PHE A 873 38.03 -38.20 8.81
N TYR A 874 36.78 -38.67 8.76
CA TYR A 874 35.66 -37.85 8.27
C TYR A 874 35.28 -36.78 9.30
N ASP A 875 34.97 -35.56 8.85
CA ASP A 875 34.55 -34.46 9.69
C ASP A 875 33.37 -33.65 9.11
N SER A 876 32.82 -32.73 9.92
CA SER A 876 31.62 -31.93 9.56
C SER A 876 31.82 -30.99 8.37
N ASP A 877 33.05 -30.79 7.90
CA ASP A 877 33.39 -29.87 6.81
C ASP A 877 33.76 -30.65 5.52
N ASP A 878 33.73 -31.98 5.57
CA ASP A 878 33.84 -32.82 4.38
C ASP A 878 32.56 -32.72 3.54
N ASN A 879 32.71 -32.81 2.21
CA ASN A 879 31.56 -32.85 1.32
C ASN A 879 30.70 -34.08 1.68
N PRO A 880 29.43 -33.89 2.10
CA PRO A 880 28.55 -34.97 2.55
C PRO A 880 28.35 -36.04 1.48
N GLN A 881 28.42 -35.67 0.20
CA GLN A 881 28.27 -36.60 -0.90
C GLN A 881 29.39 -37.63 -0.97
N ARG A 882 30.56 -37.36 -0.38
CA ARG A 882 31.69 -38.32 -0.34
C ARG A 882 31.41 -39.56 0.50
N LEU A 883 30.44 -39.50 1.40
CA LEU A 883 30.03 -40.67 2.18
C LEU A 883 29.11 -41.59 1.39
N VAL A 884 28.40 -41.11 0.38
CA VAL A 884 27.47 -41.94 -0.40
C VAL A 884 28.24 -43.06 -1.08
N GLY A 885 27.77 -44.31 -0.90
CA GLY A 885 28.43 -45.53 -1.34
C GLY A 885 29.57 -46.02 -0.43
N LYS A 886 29.91 -45.33 0.66
CA LYS A 886 30.94 -45.78 1.62
C LYS A 886 30.35 -46.69 2.70
N ARG A 887 31.15 -47.67 3.12
CA ARG A 887 30.84 -48.54 4.25
C ARG A 887 31.20 -47.85 5.55
N VAL A 888 30.22 -47.71 6.44
CA VAL A 888 30.33 -46.99 7.71
C VAL A 888 29.97 -47.89 8.87
N ARG A 889 30.67 -47.71 9.99
CA ARG A 889 30.34 -48.31 11.28
C ARG A 889 29.86 -47.21 12.22
N VAL A 890 28.58 -47.21 12.57
CA VAL A 890 27.92 -46.14 13.34
C VAL A 890 27.64 -46.60 14.77
N LYS A 891 27.88 -45.73 15.74
CA LYS A 891 27.61 -45.99 17.17
C LYS A 891 26.16 -45.73 17.52
N TRP A 892 25.51 -46.72 18.11
CA TRP A 892 24.13 -46.65 18.60
C TRP A 892 24.08 -46.47 20.13
N ALA A 893 22.86 -46.32 20.65
CA ALA A 893 22.60 -46.29 22.10
C ALA A 893 23.15 -47.55 22.80
N LYS A 894 23.61 -47.41 24.05
CA LYS A 894 24.28 -48.45 24.85
C LYS A 894 25.68 -48.86 24.35
N ASP A 895 26.40 -47.96 23.68
CA ASP A 895 27.78 -48.17 23.21
C ASP A 895 27.99 -49.33 22.22
N LYS A 896 26.94 -49.78 21.55
CA LYS A 896 27.02 -50.79 20.48
C LYS A 896 27.33 -50.15 19.14
N TRP A 897 28.08 -50.85 18.29
CA TRP A 897 28.46 -50.40 16.94
C TRP A 897 27.83 -51.31 15.91
N TYR A 898 27.28 -50.74 14.85
CA TYR A 898 26.65 -51.45 13.73
C TYR A 898 27.26 -50.99 12.41
N GLU A 899 27.40 -51.92 11.47
CA GLU A 899 27.95 -51.65 10.13
C GLU A 899 26.84 -51.55 9.10
N GLY A 900 27.04 -50.67 8.13
CA GLY A 900 26.14 -50.47 7.01
C GLY A 900 26.78 -49.68 5.89
N THR A 901 26.01 -49.42 4.85
CA THR A 901 26.40 -48.61 3.69
C THR A 901 25.54 -47.36 3.64
N VAL A 902 26.16 -46.22 3.35
CA VAL A 902 25.42 -44.97 3.07
C VAL A 902 24.85 -45.05 1.66
N GLU A 903 23.53 -45.19 1.52
CA GLU A 903 22.86 -45.34 0.22
C GLU A 903 22.58 -43.99 -0.45
N GLN A 904 22.15 -42.98 0.32
CA GLN A 904 21.71 -41.70 -0.21
C GLN A 904 22.03 -40.56 0.77
N PHE A 905 22.16 -39.35 0.23
CA PHE A 905 22.20 -38.10 0.99
C PHE A 905 21.02 -37.22 0.56
N ASN A 906 20.28 -36.69 1.53
CA ASN A 906 19.21 -35.74 1.29
C ASN A 906 19.77 -34.31 1.44
N GLU A 907 19.79 -33.55 0.35
CA GLU A 907 20.35 -32.19 0.34
C GLU A 907 19.51 -31.17 1.12
N ASP A 908 18.20 -31.41 1.27
CA ASP A 908 17.29 -30.51 1.97
C ASP A 908 17.30 -30.73 3.48
N THR A 909 17.30 -32.00 3.93
CA THR A 909 17.38 -32.33 5.36
C THR A 909 18.82 -32.45 5.84
N TYR A 910 19.81 -32.55 4.95
CA TYR A 910 21.22 -32.75 5.28
C TYR A 910 21.49 -34.06 6.07
N GLU A 911 20.68 -35.08 5.81
CA GLU A 911 20.80 -36.41 6.41
C GLU A 911 21.35 -37.45 5.42
N HIS A 912 22.18 -38.35 5.93
CA HIS A 912 22.63 -39.54 5.23
C HIS A 912 21.74 -40.73 5.58
N PHE A 913 21.23 -41.40 4.57
CA PHE A 913 20.48 -42.62 4.70
C PHE A 913 21.44 -43.82 4.74
N VAL A 914 21.48 -44.53 5.87
CA VAL A 914 22.36 -45.68 6.09
C VAL A 914 21.52 -46.95 6.13
N ALA A 915 21.85 -47.90 5.26
CA ALA A 915 21.32 -49.26 5.28
C ALA A 915 22.31 -50.18 6.01
N TYR A 916 21.88 -50.75 7.14
CA TYR A 916 22.70 -51.62 7.98
C TYR A 916 22.67 -53.06 7.52
N ASP A 917 23.74 -53.80 7.84
CA ASP A 917 23.93 -55.20 7.45
C ASP A 917 22.87 -56.14 8.07
N ASP A 918 22.16 -55.71 9.12
CA ASP A 918 21.04 -56.43 9.76
C ASP A 918 19.66 -56.13 9.13
N GLY A 919 19.63 -55.33 8.06
CA GLY A 919 18.42 -54.97 7.31
C GLY A 919 17.73 -53.69 7.80
N ASP A 920 18.16 -53.10 8.91
CA ASP A 920 17.62 -51.82 9.39
C ASP A 920 18.08 -50.66 8.49
N LYS A 921 17.21 -49.67 8.27
CA LYS A 921 17.55 -48.44 7.55
C LYS A 921 17.25 -47.20 8.37
N ARG A 922 18.19 -46.27 8.48
CA ARG A 922 18.03 -45.05 9.29
C ARG A 922 18.74 -43.85 8.67
N SER A 923 18.11 -42.68 8.80
CA SER A 923 18.67 -41.38 8.44
C SER A 923 19.44 -40.77 9.62
N TYR A 924 20.58 -40.16 9.34
CA TYR A 924 21.39 -39.46 10.34
C TYR A 924 22.04 -38.21 9.78
N HIS A 925 22.13 -37.16 10.60
CA HIS A 925 23.19 -36.18 10.45
C HIS A 925 24.52 -36.82 10.86
N MET A 926 25.29 -37.31 9.89
CA MET A 926 26.56 -38.02 10.17
C MET A 926 27.58 -37.15 10.89
N SER A 927 27.51 -35.82 10.74
CA SER A 927 28.32 -34.86 11.51
C SER A 927 28.10 -34.90 13.02
N GLU A 928 26.96 -35.42 13.47
CA GLU A 928 26.56 -35.49 14.88
C GLU A 928 26.64 -36.92 15.46
N LYS A 929 26.96 -37.90 14.61
CA LYS A 929 27.13 -39.30 15.02
C LYS A 929 28.61 -39.65 15.18
N LEU A 930 28.88 -40.53 16.14
CA LEU A 930 30.15 -41.23 16.21
C LEU A 930 30.13 -42.36 15.20
N PHE A 931 30.95 -42.26 14.15
CA PHE A 931 31.08 -43.29 13.13
C PHE A 931 32.52 -43.39 12.61
N TYR A 932 32.82 -44.51 11.96
CA TYR A 932 34.08 -44.75 11.25
C TYR A 932 33.78 -45.21 9.83
N VAL A 933 34.59 -44.79 8.86
CA VAL A 933 34.59 -45.40 7.53
C VAL A 933 35.46 -46.65 7.62
N VAL A 934 34.86 -47.81 7.35
CA VAL A 934 35.47 -49.12 7.61
C VAL A 934 36.81 -49.28 6.88
N ASP A 935 36.94 -48.68 5.69
CA ASP A 935 38.12 -48.81 4.84
C ASP A 935 39.23 -47.77 5.12
N LEU A 936 38.99 -46.77 5.97
CA LEU A 936 39.89 -45.62 6.14
C LEU A 936 40.41 -45.42 7.57
N THR A 937 39.82 -46.07 8.58
CA THR A 937 40.15 -45.81 9.99
C THR A 937 40.42 -47.10 10.78
N PRO A 938 41.62 -47.29 11.38
CA PRO A 938 41.88 -48.44 12.24
C PRO A 938 41.04 -48.35 13.53
N SER A 939 40.15 -49.33 13.72
CA SER A 939 39.21 -49.41 14.85
C SER A 939 39.94 -49.51 16.20
N PRO A 940 39.42 -48.90 17.29
CA PRO A 940 39.75 -49.33 18.64
C PRO A 940 39.28 -50.79 18.82
N LYS A 941 40.19 -51.69 19.23
CA LYS A 941 39.88 -53.11 19.42
C LYS A 941 38.77 -53.26 20.47
N PRO A 942 37.70 -54.05 20.20
CA PRO A 942 36.65 -54.27 21.18
C PRO A 942 37.24 -54.90 22.45
N ARG A 943 36.82 -54.40 23.63
CA ARG A 943 37.09 -55.06 24.92
C ARG A 943 36.56 -56.48 24.83
N LYS A 944 37.45 -57.46 24.72
CA LYS A 944 37.11 -58.89 24.80
C LYS A 944 36.30 -59.11 26.08
N LYS A 945 35.06 -59.57 25.94
CA LYS A 945 34.29 -60.10 27.07
C LYS A 945 35.14 -61.17 27.74
N LYS A 946 35.41 -61.02 29.04
CA LYS A 946 35.86 -62.14 29.88
C LYS A 946 34.81 -63.25 29.71
N GLN A 947 35.18 -64.34 29.05
CA GLN A 947 34.45 -65.60 29.19
C GLN A 947 34.61 -66.00 30.65
N GLN A 948 33.50 -65.92 31.40
CA GLN A 948 33.35 -66.66 32.64
C GLN A 948 33.19 -68.13 32.25
N GLN A 949 34.21 -68.92 32.59
CA GLN A 949 34.11 -70.37 32.70
C GLN A 949 33.30 -70.75 33.96
N GLN A 950 32.67 -71.93 33.89
CA GLN A 950 31.97 -72.70 34.94
C GLN A 950 30.52 -72.25 35.22
N ALA A 951 29.53 -73.15 35.36
CA ALA A 951 29.48 -74.61 35.43
C ALA A 951 28.20 -75.06 34.71
#